data_AF-A0A3D3NR33-F1
#
_entry.id   AF-A0A3D3NR33-F1
#
_cell.length_a   1.000
_cell.length_b   1.000
_cell.length_c   1.000
_cell.angle_alpha   90.00
_cell.angle_beta   90.00
_cell.angle_gamma   90.00
#
_symmetry.space_group_name_H-M   'P 1'
#
loop_
_entity.id
_entity.type
_entity.pdbx_description
1 polymer ?
#
loop_
_entity_poly.entity_id
_entity_poly.type
_entity_poly.pdbx_seq_one_letter_code
_entity_poly.pdbx_strand_id
1 'polypeptide(L)'
;HAAGLTPAQPADNATLHRRLSYMLTGLPPDPSHPPDPTALLTSQACAEKWSRHWLDWLRYAETHGSEGDTPIPYAWRYRDYVIRAFADDVPYFQMVREAVAGDLLPNPRIKDGVNESALGIGQLRMVLHGFSPTDSLDELVTWTDNQIETVSKAFQALTVSCARCHDHKFDAISQADFYALYGILTSTRPAIIDVNAPGIGEAERADLQHLKKQIQSAVARAWMKALPEKTEGGESPITLPATTHHWDLRKEKNWFTDGNGLRQGATAPGEFSIALEGGRVIANLHPGGLFTDLISTADRAVLMSPRFRCEGGTLWFRVAGGGGAVAKYVVQNYPRTGTIHKARELKTDRDAVLGWHKLDLEYWKGDDIHIELATAADRPAQAEFDARSWFGITEAFITHSSDNPRGPGIPSKPGQDAVRAWLAGTLTDGQAEALNRALQSGQLPNQLSAIPEAAALVEKYRLLEAKLPRPTRAPGVLEGDARDAALFVRGNHKQPADLVPRRFLDGINPVPFETKQSGRLELAAHLTDPQNPLTARVIVNRLWHHVFGRGLVATTDNFGRLGQTPTHPELLDFLAAQFIADGGSMRRFIHALVSTRAFARSASASAADLARDPDNLHLARWTVRRLEAEAIRDSILHLSGKLDATPFGQPVPGTAPRRSVYVQVIRNQLDPFLTAFDMPVPSAPRGARDVTNVPAQSLALLNDPAIQTWAADWAARTETQLAPEQRVRLMFQQALAREPEPNELQASLRFVESHLTEARARQDRIIALRRQVEVLLASVRSVGSVRSAPSKVLAPLAEWTFESDLTDTQGRLPLTLSGAARLENGALVLDGSSMAQTGSLPKTLTAKTLEAWVQLDNLTQRGGGVITVQGKDGVVFDSIVFAEKQPGHWVAGSDHFMRSEPFNCPAETEAANRIVHLAVVYEADGTVRGYRDGEPYGRAYRKAPGAVFEAESSQILLGCRHGKPSGNRGLAARIHRARLYDRALTEEEIAQTARLENLPVTDHALLSALPPEQRAQVQKLRAELQNLEAQAPNESTPEATAWQSLALSLLNLKELIYLR
;
A
#
# COMPACT_ATOMS: atom_id res chain seq x y z
N HIS A 1 26.62 -33.32 35.15
CA HIS A 1 25.89 -32.03 35.20
C HIS A 1 25.32 -31.88 36.60
N ALA A 2 25.24 -30.66 37.18
CA ALA A 2 24.68 -30.47 38.53
C ALA A 2 23.23 -30.97 38.67
N ALA A 3 22.49 -31.00 37.55
CA ALA A 3 21.12 -31.52 37.45
C ALA A 3 21.03 -33.05 37.20
N GLY A 4 22.15 -33.79 37.21
CA GLY A 4 22.15 -35.25 36.97
C GLY A 4 21.79 -35.69 35.54
N LEU A 5 21.65 -34.75 34.60
CA LEU A 5 21.34 -35.02 33.19
C LEU A 5 22.57 -35.45 32.40
N THR A 6 22.37 -36.33 31.42
CA THR A 6 23.39 -36.70 30.43
C THR A 6 23.19 -35.87 29.15
N PRO A 7 24.16 -35.03 28.73
CA PRO A 7 24.07 -34.32 27.47
C PRO A 7 23.94 -35.28 26.29
N ALA A 8 23.00 -35.02 25.39
CA ALA A 8 22.85 -35.74 24.14
C ALA A 8 24.12 -35.61 23.29
N GLN A 9 24.39 -36.64 22.48
CA GLN A 9 25.48 -36.59 21.49
C GLN A 9 25.20 -35.50 20.44
N PRO A 10 26.24 -34.97 19.77
CA PRO A 10 26.04 -34.06 18.66
C PRO A 10 25.12 -34.66 17.59
N ALA A 11 24.29 -33.83 16.96
CA ALA A 11 23.51 -34.23 15.79
C ALA A 11 24.44 -34.52 14.59
N ASP A 12 23.97 -35.28 13.62
CA ASP A 12 24.70 -35.50 12.37
C ASP A 12 24.86 -34.19 11.57
N ASN A 13 25.81 -34.18 10.63
CA ASN A 13 26.14 -32.99 9.85
C ASN A 13 24.96 -32.46 9.03
N ALA A 14 24.13 -33.34 8.44
CA ALA A 14 22.97 -32.92 7.66
C ALA A 14 21.95 -32.15 8.51
N THR A 15 21.65 -32.68 9.71
CA THR A 15 20.80 -32.04 10.71
C THR A 15 21.39 -30.69 11.14
N LEU A 16 22.69 -30.63 11.44
CA LEU A 16 23.36 -29.40 11.86
C LEU A 16 23.40 -28.34 10.75
N HIS A 17 23.65 -28.74 9.50
CA HIS A 17 23.67 -27.83 8.35
C HIS A 17 22.29 -27.22 8.10
N ARG A 18 21.24 -28.05 8.12
CA ARG A 18 19.85 -27.61 8.02
C ARG A 18 19.51 -26.65 9.16
N ARG A 19 19.82 -27.04 10.40
CA ARG A 19 19.60 -26.22 11.59
C ARG A 19 20.28 -24.86 11.47
N LEU A 20 21.56 -24.84 11.14
CA LEU A 20 22.34 -23.61 11.00
C LEU A 20 21.77 -22.69 9.91
N SER A 21 21.46 -23.23 8.73
CA SER A 21 20.92 -22.43 7.62
C SER A 21 19.58 -21.79 8.00
N TYR A 22 18.61 -22.57 8.48
CA TYR A 22 17.31 -22.02 8.86
C TYR A 22 17.40 -21.03 10.02
N MET A 23 18.26 -21.31 11.00
CA MET A 23 18.43 -20.43 12.15
C MET A 23 19.02 -19.07 11.77
N LEU A 24 19.94 -19.04 10.80
CA LEU A 24 20.60 -17.81 10.39
C LEU A 24 19.84 -17.08 9.29
N THR A 25 19.31 -17.77 8.27
CA THR A 25 18.77 -17.13 7.06
C THR A 25 17.27 -17.33 6.86
N GLY A 26 16.66 -18.28 7.57
CA GLY A 26 15.28 -18.73 7.33
C GLY A 26 15.10 -19.54 6.04
N LEU A 27 16.19 -19.93 5.37
CA LEU A 27 16.18 -20.66 4.11
C LEU A 27 16.85 -22.04 4.26
N PRO A 28 16.47 -23.02 3.42
CA PRO A 28 17.18 -24.31 3.37
C PRO A 28 18.66 -24.12 2.96
N PRO A 29 19.57 -25.03 3.39
CA PRO A 29 20.96 -24.99 2.97
C PRO A 29 21.10 -25.35 1.49
N ASP A 30 22.17 -24.87 0.85
CA ASP A 30 22.58 -25.37 -0.46
C ASP A 30 23.06 -26.83 -0.32
N PRO A 31 22.45 -27.80 -1.03
CA PRO A 31 22.85 -29.20 -0.93
C PRO A 31 24.27 -29.48 -1.47
N SER A 32 24.84 -28.57 -2.26
CA SER A 32 26.16 -28.75 -2.88
C SER A 32 27.34 -28.32 -1.99
N HIS A 33 27.10 -27.51 -0.96
CA HIS A 33 28.16 -26.97 -0.10
C HIS A 33 27.76 -26.99 1.38
N PRO A 34 28.66 -27.41 2.30
CA PRO A 34 28.41 -27.26 3.72
C PRO A 34 28.29 -25.77 4.07
N PRO A 35 27.30 -25.37 4.89
CA PRO A 35 27.11 -23.97 5.27
C PRO A 35 28.28 -23.47 6.11
N ASP A 36 28.91 -22.38 5.68
CA ASP A 36 29.83 -21.60 6.52
C ASP A 36 29.02 -20.64 7.40
N PRO A 37 29.06 -20.79 8.74
CA PRO A 37 28.36 -19.89 9.66
C PRO A 37 28.69 -18.42 9.43
N THR A 38 29.96 -18.11 9.11
CA THR A 38 30.42 -16.73 8.93
C THR A 38 29.78 -16.11 7.70
N ALA A 39 29.84 -16.82 6.56
CA ALA A 39 29.20 -16.38 5.32
C ALA A 39 27.69 -16.21 5.47
N LEU A 40 27.01 -17.13 6.18
CA LEU A 40 25.57 -17.02 6.45
C LEU A 40 25.24 -15.79 7.29
N LEU A 41 26.00 -15.52 8.36
CA LEU A 41 25.78 -14.37 9.25
C LEU A 41 25.97 -13.01 8.57
N THR A 42 26.82 -12.93 7.55
CA THR A 42 27.04 -11.71 6.76
C THR A 42 26.09 -11.59 5.57
N SER A 43 25.24 -12.59 5.32
CA SER A 43 24.35 -12.60 4.16
C SER A 43 23.15 -11.66 4.34
N GLN A 44 22.65 -11.14 3.21
CA GLN A 44 21.39 -10.38 3.17
C GLN A 44 20.21 -11.19 3.74
N ALA A 45 20.17 -12.50 3.49
CA ALA A 45 19.12 -13.36 3.98
C ALA A 45 19.11 -13.47 5.52
N CYS A 46 20.27 -13.38 6.16
CA CYS A 46 20.38 -13.31 7.61
C CYS A 46 19.86 -11.97 8.16
N ALA A 47 20.22 -10.85 7.53
CA ALA A 47 19.68 -9.55 7.92
C ALA A 47 18.14 -9.51 7.82
N GLU A 48 17.57 -10.05 6.75
CA GLU A 48 16.12 -10.18 6.56
C GLU A 48 15.46 -11.06 7.64
N LYS A 49 16.06 -12.21 7.95
CA LYS A 49 15.55 -13.12 8.99
C LYS A 49 15.52 -12.47 10.37
N TRP A 50 16.61 -11.85 10.78
CA TRP A 50 16.75 -11.31 12.13
C TRP A 50 16.04 -9.96 12.32
N SER A 51 15.95 -9.14 11.25
CA SER A 51 15.13 -7.92 11.27
C SER A 51 13.65 -8.20 11.53
N ARG A 52 13.12 -9.35 11.07
CA ARG A 52 11.72 -9.73 11.32
C ARG A 52 11.37 -9.80 12.80
N HIS A 53 12.28 -10.28 13.64
CA HIS A 53 12.08 -10.31 15.09
C HIS A 53 12.01 -8.91 15.70
N TRP A 54 12.89 -8.01 15.27
CA TRP A 54 12.85 -6.60 15.67
C TRP A 54 11.52 -5.92 15.29
N LEU A 55 11.02 -6.20 14.08
CA LEU A 55 9.74 -5.68 13.60
C LEU A 55 8.54 -6.19 14.42
N ASP A 56 8.61 -7.41 14.97
CA ASP A 56 7.60 -7.95 15.88
C ASP A 56 7.60 -7.23 17.24
N TRP A 57 8.79 -6.86 17.73
CA TRP A 57 8.93 -6.13 19.00
C TRP A 57 8.32 -4.72 18.91
N LEU A 58 8.32 -4.13 17.71
CA LEU A 58 7.92 -2.74 17.49
C LEU A 58 6.64 -2.59 16.67
N ARG A 59 5.83 -3.65 16.60
CA ARG A 59 4.46 -3.62 16.04
C ARG A 59 4.42 -3.13 14.59
N TYR A 60 5.44 -3.45 13.79
CA TYR A 60 5.52 -2.98 12.42
C TYR A 60 4.25 -3.31 11.62
N ALA A 61 3.67 -2.28 11.01
CA ALA A 61 2.57 -2.40 10.06
C ALA A 61 2.64 -1.24 9.07
N GLU A 62 1.96 -1.39 7.94
CA GLU A 62 1.86 -0.34 6.93
C GLU A 62 0.55 0.46 7.04
N THR A 63 -0.31 0.09 7.99
CA THR A 63 -1.60 0.74 8.24
C THR A 63 -1.87 0.88 9.74
N HIS A 64 -2.78 1.78 10.13
CA HIS A 64 -3.08 2.08 11.53
C HIS A 64 -4.02 1.08 12.23
N GLY A 65 -4.79 0.23 11.55
CA GLY A 65 -5.54 -0.87 12.17
C GLY A 65 -6.81 -0.50 12.96
N SER A 66 -7.44 0.64 12.66
CA SER A 66 -8.74 1.06 13.24
C SER A 66 -9.84 1.15 12.17
N GLU A 67 -10.97 1.78 12.48
CA GLU A 67 -12.01 2.13 11.51
C GLU A 67 -11.37 2.78 10.26
N GLY A 68 -11.60 2.20 9.08
CA GLY A 68 -11.04 2.65 7.79
C GLY A 68 -9.57 2.33 7.51
N ASP A 69 -8.84 1.70 8.43
CA ASP A 69 -7.47 1.14 8.29
C ASP A 69 -6.50 1.93 7.40
N THR A 70 -6.31 3.22 7.72
CA THR A 70 -5.56 4.12 6.82
C THR A 70 -4.07 3.77 6.74
N PRO A 71 -3.43 3.91 5.57
CA PRO A 71 -2.00 3.70 5.41
C PRO A 71 -1.14 4.65 6.24
N ILE A 72 0.01 4.14 6.69
CA ILE A 72 1.13 4.91 7.26
C ILE A 72 2.10 5.20 6.10
N PRO A 73 2.15 6.44 5.58
CA PRO A 73 2.96 6.77 4.42
C PRO A 73 4.43 6.39 4.64
N TYR A 74 5.02 5.73 3.63
CA TYR A 74 6.44 5.34 3.61
C TYR A 74 6.89 4.38 4.74
N ALA A 75 5.98 3.68 5.42
CA ALA A 75 6.29 2.73 6.49
C ALA A 75 7.39 1.71 6.14
N TRP A 76 7.40 1.23 4.89
CA TRP A 76 8.40 0.27 4.40
C TRP A 76 9.86 0.76 4.50
N ARG A 77 10.11 2.08 4.53
CA ARG A 77 11.46 2.61 4.73
C ARG A 77 12.00 2.31 6.13
N TYR A 78 11.13 2.23 7.13
CA TYR A 78 11.49 1.78 8.47
C TYR A 78 11.95 0.32 8.45
N ARG A 79 11.17 -0.57 7.80
CA ARG A 79 11.55 -1.98 7.62
C ARG A 79 12.91 -2.11 6.95
N ASP A 80 13.12 -1.38 5.86
CA ASP A 80 14.39 -1.45 5.13
C ASP A 80 15.57 -0.90 5.93
N TYR A 81 15.36 0.14 6.74
CA TYR A 81 16.34 0.62 7.72
C TYR A 81 16.74 -0.49 8.70
N VAL A 82 15.77 -1.21 9.28
CA VAL A 82 16.07 -2.31 10.21
C VAL A 82 16.88 -3.39 9.52
N ILE A 83 16.50 -3.80 8.31
CA ILE A 83 17.24 -4.79 7.51
C ILE A 83 18.68 -4.30 7.28
N ARG A 84 18.89 -3.05 6.84
CA ARG A 84 20.22 -2.48 6.64
C ARG A 84 21.02 -2.42 7.95
N ALA A 85 20.39 -2.08 9.07
CA ALA A 85 21.05 -2.02 10.37
C ALA A 85 21.59 -3.40 10.81
N PHE A 86 20.84 -4.49 10.59
CA PHE A 86 21.33 -5.85 10.81
C PHE A 86 22.43 -6.26 9.81
N ALA A 87 22.29 -5.86 8.53
CA ALA A 87 23.29 -6.12 7.49
C ALA A 87 24.62 -5.40 7.74
N ASP A 88 24.58 -4.20 8.32
CA ASP A 88 25.75 -3.40 8.67
C ASP A 88 26.29 -3.72 10.09
N ASP A 89 25.64 -4.63 10.84
CA ASP A 89 25.92 -4.95 12.25
C ASP A 89 25.96 -3.71 13.15
N VAL A 90 24.99 -2.81 12.98
CA VAL A 90 24.84 -1.62 13.81
C VAL A 90 24.69 -2.07 15.28
N PRO A 91 25.47 -1.50 16.23
CA PRO A 91 25.36 -1.84 17.64
C PRO A 91 23.92 -1.73 18.15
N TYR A 92 23.46 -2.72 18.92
CA TYR A 92 22.09 -2.74 19.45
C TYR A 92 21.73 -1.44 20.19
N PHE A 93 22.62 -0.95 21.06
CA PHE A 93 22.42 0.29 21.79
C PHE A 93 22.28 1.51 20.86
N GLN A 94 22.96 1.51 19.70
CA GLN A 94 22.76 2.55 18.70
C GLN A 94 21.37 2.45 18.07
N MET A 95 20.90 1.24 17.72
CA MET A 95 19.54 1.04 17.20
C MET A 95 18.46 1.46 18.21
N VAL A 96 18.66 1.22 19.51
CA VAL A 96 17.74 1.67 20.56
C VAL A 96 17.69 3.20 20.64
N ARG A 97 18.85 3.89 20.55
CA ARG A 97 18.88 5.37 20.48
C ARG A 97 18.14 5.88 19.25
N GLU A 98 18.39 5.27 18.10
CA GLU A 98 17.74 5.62 16.83
C GLU A 98 16.22 5.40 16.88
N ALA A 99 15.76 4.34 17.54
CA ALA A 99 14.33 4.04 17.70
C ALA A 99 13.53 5.06 18.52
N VAL A 100 14.21 5.86 19.35
CA VAL A 100 13.59 6.83 20.27
C VAL A 100 13.88 8.28 19.85
N ALA A 101 15.12 8.57 19.44
CA ALA A 101 15.62 9.93 19.21
C ALA A 101 16.57 10.03 18.01
N GLY A 102 16.44 9.15 17.02
CA GLY A 102 17.35 9.08 15.87
C GLY A 102 17.48 10.36 15.04
N ASP A 103 16.41 11.15 14.97
CA ASP A 103 16.36 12.48 14.36
C ASP A 103 17.09 13.57 15.16
N LEU A 104 17.29 13.35 16.45
CA LEU A 104 17.92 14.31 17.38
C LEU A 104 19.38 13.98 17.67
N LEU A 105 19.92 12.89 17.10
CA LEU A 105 21.30 12.51 17.38
C LEU A 105 22.27 13.56 16.81
N PRO A 106 23.25 14.02 17.60
CA PRO A 106 24.22 15.00 17.12
C PRO A 106 25.15 14.43 16.03
N ASN A 107 25.39 13.12 16.07
CA ASN A 107 26.19 12.40 15.09
C ASN A 107 25.34 11.26 14.49
N PRO A 108 24.44 11.56 13.53
CA PRO A 108 23.60 10.55 12.90
C PRO A 108 24.42 9.65 11.96
N ARG A 109 23.97 8.40 11.78
CA ARG A 109 24.50 7.51 10.74
C ARG A 109 23.98 7.96 9.38
N ILE A 110 24.91 8.28 8.48
CA ILE A 110 24.61 8.67 7.10
C ILE A 110 25.02 7.54 6.16
N LYS A 111 24.13 7.15 5.25
CA LYS A 111 24.38 6.16 4.19
C LYS A 111 23.71 6.62 2.91
N ASP A 112 24.47 6.67 1.81
CA ASP A 112 23.97 7.01 0.47
C ASP A 112 23.14 8.31 0.40
N GLY A 113 23.56 9.34 1.15
CA GLY A 113 22.85 10.62 1.21
C GLY A 113 21.58 10.61 2.07
N VAL A 114 21.33 9.56 2.85
CA VAL A 114 20.20 9.40 3.77
C VAL A 114 20.71 9.35 5.22
N ASN A 115 20.02 10.04 6.13
CA ASN A 115 20.13 9.91 7.57
C ASN A 115 19.40 8.65 8.04
N GLU A 116 20.14 7.53 8.14
CA GLU A 116 19.62 6.25 8.62
C GLU A 116 19.15 6.35 10.08
N SER A 117 19.81 7.14 10.92
CA SER A 117 19.39 7.30 12.31
C SER A 117 17.98 7.87 12.41
N ALA A 118 17.63 8.87 11.58
CA ALA A 118 16.29 9.44 11.55
C ALA A 118 15.20 8.47 11.07
N LEU A 119 15.54 7.42 10.31
CA LEU A 119 14.57 6.37 9.96
C LEU A 119 14.12 5.57 11.20
N GLY A 120 14.97 5.44 12.23
CA GLY A 120 14.69 4.64 13.42
C GLY A 120 13.43 5.04 14.20
N ILE A 121 13.07 6.33 14.21
CA ILE A 121 11.90 6.82 14.94
C ILE A 121 10.56 6.47 14.28
N GLY A 122 10.58 5.88 13.07
CA GLY A 122 9.36 5.50 12.35
C GLY A 122 8.44 4.58 13.15
N GLN A 123 8.98 3.80 14.08
CA GLN A 123 8.20 2.95 14.99
C GLN A 123 7.21 3.74 15.86
N LEU A 124 7.52 5.00 16.20
CA LEU A 124 6.63 5.87 16.99
C LEU A 124 5.32 6.21 16.27
N ARG A 125 5.24 5.95 14.96
CA ARG A 125 4.03 6.08 14.15
C ARG A 125 3.25 4.78 13.99
N MET A 126 3.78 3.64 14.43
CA MET A 126 3.16 2.32 14.32
C MET A 126 2.15 2.07 15.45
N VAL A 127 1.26 3.02 15.67
CA VAL A 127 0.21 2.98 16.71
C VAL A 127 -1.17 2.88 16.09
N LEU A 128 -2.15 2.43 16.87
CA LEU A 128 -3.55 2.44 16.44
C LEU A 128 -4.05 3.88 16.34
N HIS A 129 -4.92 4.16 15.36
CA HIS A 129 -5.43 5.50 15.10
C HIS A 129 -6.86 5.49 14.56
N GLY A 130 -7.80 6.13 15.26
CA GLY A 130 -9.20 6.29 14.88
C GLY A 130 -9.43 7.03 13.55
N PHE A 131 -10.63 6.88 12.98
CA PHE A 131 -10.98 7.49 11.69
C PHE A 131 -11.42 8.95 11.79
N SER A 132 -12.15 9.29 12.86
CA SER A 132 -12.67 10.64 13.14
C SER A 132 -13.17 10.72 14.59
N PRO A 133 -12.26 10.68 15.59
CA PRO A 133 -12.63 10.65 16.99
C PRO A 133 -13.32 11.96 17.40
N THR A 134 -14.38 11.83 18.20
CA THR A 134 -15.07 12.96 18.84
C THR A 134 -14.38 13.38 20.15
N ASP A 135 -13.62 12.48 20.79
CA ASP A 135 -12.76 12.75 21.95
C ASP A 135 -11.30 12.59 21.52
N SER A 136 -10.69 13.67 21.01
CA SER A 136 -9.31 13.62 20.50
C SER A 136 -8.27 13.48 21.61
N LEU A 137 -8.62 13.85 22.85
CA LEU A 137 -7.73 13.66 23.99
C LEU A 137 -7.66 12.18 24.36
N ASP A 138 -8.78 11.44 24.37
CA ASP A 138 -8.77 9.99 24.61
C ASP A 138 -7.94 9.23 23.55
N GLU A 139 -8.04 9.65 22.28
CA GLU A 139 -7.19 9.15 21.19
C GLU A 139 -5.71 9.45 21.47
N LEU A 140 -5.38 10.69 21.89
CA LEU A 140 -4.04 11.12 22.32
C LEU A 140 -3.54 10.35 23.56
N VAL A 141 -4.41 9.83 24.42
CA VAL A 141 -3.98 8.95 25.52
C VAL A 141 -3.65 7.56 24.98
N THR A 142 -4.55 6.98 24.18
CA THR A 142 -4.45 5.61 23.69
C THR A 142 -3.23 5.39 22.79
N TRP A 143 -2.97 6.30 21.85
CA TRP A 143 -1.83 6.17 20.94
C TRP A 143 -0.46 6.32 21.66
N THR A 144 -0.38 7.06 22.78
CA THR A 144 0.86 7.33 23.53
C THR A 144 1.08 6.22 24.52
N ASP A 145 0.01 5.69 25.12
CA ASP A 145 0.05 4.43 25.86
C ASP A 145 0.64 3.31 24.97
N ASN A 146 0.24 3.23 23.69
CA ASN A 146 0.83 2.29 22.74
C ASN A 146 2.34 2.54 22.51
N GLN A 147 2.79 3.81 22.41
CA GLN A 147 4.22 4.15 22.30
C GLN A 147 5.00 3.75 23.55
N ILE A 148 4.48 4.07 24.74
CA ILE A 148 5.06 3.72 26.04
C ILE A 148 5.15 2.20 26.17
N GLU A 149 4.06 1.49 25.89
CA GLU A 149 4.02 0.03 25.91
C GLU A 149 5.11 -0.56 25.02
N THR A 150 5.25 -0.03 23.81
CA THR A 150 6.17 -0.54 22.80
C THR A 150 7.63 -0.32 23.23
N VAL A 151 7.99 0.91 23.59
CA VAL A 151 9.36 1.24 24.02
C VAL A 151 9.73 0.49 25.30
N SER A 152 8.82 0.44 26.30
CA SER A 152 9.09 -0.22 27.58
C SER A 152 9.14 -1.74 27.48
N LYS A 153 8.26 -2.39 26.71
CA LYS A 153 8.32 -3.85 26.51
C LYS A 153 9.48 -4.28 25.62
N ALA A 154 9.70 -3.59 24.49
CA ALA A 154 10.73 -3.98 23.54
C ALA A 154 12.14 -3.90 24.14
N PHE A 155 12.45 -2.80 24.84
CA PHE A 155 13.81 -2.53 25.31
C PHE A 155 14.05 -2.84 26.79
N GLN A 156 13.02 -2.84 27.64
CA GLN A 156 13.14 -3.11 29.08
C GLN A 156 12.38 -4.35 29.54
N ALA A 157 11.54 -4.96 28.68
CA ALA A 157 10.62 -6.04 29.05
C ALA A 157 9.78 -5.70 30.30
N LEU A 158 9.30 -4.45 30.37
CA LEU A 158 8.47 -3.95 31.47
C LEU A 158 7.05 -3.60 30.98
N THR A 159 6.06 -3.85 31.83
CA THR A 159 4.65 -3.54 31.58
C THR A 159 4.25 -2.16 32.14
N VAL A 160 4.95 -1.10 31.72
CA VAL A 160 4.73 0.27 32.25
C VAL A 160 3.31 0.76 32.00
N SER A 161 2.69 0.40 30.88
CA SER A 161 1.29 0.74 30.56
C SER A 161 0.26 0.24 31.58
N CYS A 162 0.55 -0.83 32.32
CA CYS A 162 -0.32 -1.27 33.42
C CYS A 162 -0.39 -0.25 34.57
N ALA A 163 0.58 0.66 34.66
CA ALA A 163 0.60 1.74 35.64
C ALA A 163 -0.21 2.98 35.23
N ARG A 164 -0.84 2.98 34.04
CA ARG A 164 -1.66 4.12 33.56
C ARG A 164 -2.76 4.52 34.54
N CYS A 165 -3.47 3.55 35.09
CA CYS A 165 -4.65 3.79 35.93
C CYS A 165 -4.34 3.78 37.43
N HIS A 166 -3.29 3.11 37.87
CA HIS A 166 -2.90 3.00 39.27
C HIS A 166 -1.44 2.54 39.32
N ASP A 167 -0.77 2.69 40.47
CA ASP A 167 0.57 2.11 40.64
C ASP A 167 0.56 0.62 40.28
N HIS A 168 1.59 0.16 39.57
CA HIS A 168 1.65 -1.21 39.11
C HIS A 168 1.52 -2.18 40.30
N LYS A 169 0.58 -3.12 40.20
CA LYS A 169 0.16 -3.96 41.34
C LYS A 169 1.30 -4.74 41.99
N PHE A 170 2.31 -5.12 41.21
CA PHE A 170 3.39 -6.01 41.66
C PHE A 170 4.79 -5.42 41.49
N ASP A 171 4.98 -4.49 40.56
CA ASP A 171 6.29 -3.97 40.18
C ASP A 171 6.45 -2.57 40.74
N ALA A 172 7.67 -2.14 41.02
CA ALA A 172 7.97 -0.78 41.48
C ALA A 172 7.90 0.22 40.32
N ILE A 173 6.72 0.32 39.72
CA ILE A 173 6.39 1.25 38.64
C ILE A 173 5.16 2.02 39.12
N SER A 174 5.37 3.27 39.48
CA SER A 174 4.32 4.18 39.91
C SER A 174 3.48 4.65 38.73
N GLN A 175 2.27 5.14 39.02
CA GLN A 175 1.48 5.87 38.04
C GLN A 175 2.23 7.10 37.51
N ALA A 176 3.02 7.77 38.37
CA ALA A 176 3.88 8.87 37.95
C ALA A 176 4.92 8.46 36.90
N ASP A 177 5.46 7.23 36.94
CA ASP A 177 6.39 6.77 35.90
C ASP A 177 5.74 6.71 34.52
N PHE A 178 4.48 6.24 34.44
CA PHE A 178 3.72 6.27 33.20
C PHE A 178 3.55 7.71 32.68
N TYR A 179 3.14 8.63 33.56
CA TYR A 179 2.89 10.02 33.15
C TYR A 179 4.15 10.83 32.85
N ALA A 180 5.29 10.48 33.45
CA ALA A 180 6.59 11.04 33.07
C ALA A 180 6.96 10.69 31.62
N LEU A 181 6.77 9.43 31.21
CA LEU A 181 6.97 9.00 29.82
C LEU A 181 5.91 9.56 28.87
N TYR A 182 4.66 9.67 29.34
CA TYR A 182 3.56 10.31 28.60
C TYR A 182 3.88 11.77 28.26
N GLY A 183 4.42 12.53 29.23
CA GLY A 183 4.88 13.91 28.99
C GLY A 183 5.97 14.00 27.92
N ILE A 184 6.91 13.04 27.91
CA ILE A 184 7.97 12.99 26.88
C ILE A 184 7.38 12.81 25.48
N LEU A 185 6.49 11.83 25.32
CA LEU A 185 5.99 11.44 24.00
C LEU A 185 4.91 12.39 23.47
N THR A 186 4.07 12.97 24.33
CA THR A 186 3.07 13.99 23.94
C THR A 186 3.66 15.39 23.66
N SER A 187 4.94 15.58 24.00
CA SER A 187 5.75 16.74 23.61
C SER A 187 6.25 16.66 22.16
N THR A 188 5.83 15.65 21.41
CA THR A 188 6.09 15.49 19.98
C THR A 188 4.80 15.49 19.17
N ARG A 189 4.91 15.71 17.86
CA ARG A 189 3.77 15.77 16.94
C ARG A 189 3.95 14.75 15.80
N PRO A 190 2.91 14.00 15.40
CA PRO A 190 3.02 13.08 14.27
C PRO A 190 3.44 13.81 12.99
N ALA A 191 4.42 13.26 12.26
CA ALA A 191 4.92 13.86 11.03
C ALA A 191 5.31 12.84 9.95
N ILE A 192 5.43 13.33 8.72
CA ILE A 192 6.33 12.77 7.71
C ILE A 192 7.58 13.65 7.75
N ILE A 193 8.75 13.05 7.96
CA ILE A 193 10.04 13.75 8.07
C ILE A 193 10.85 13.60 6.78
N ASP A 194 11.77 14.52 6.54
CA ASP A 194 12.83 14.38 5.52
C ASP A 194 14.05 13.72 6.15
N VAL A 195 14.42 12.54 5.66
CA VAL A 195 15.59 11.80 6.11
C VAL A 195 16.79 11.96 5.17
N ASN A 196 16.80 12.97 4.31
CA ASN A 196 18.00 13.35 3.60
C ASN A 196 19.16 13.66 4.58
N ALA A 197 20.39 13.39 4.15
CA ALA A 197 21.58 13.72 4.92
C ALA A 197 21.61 15.25 5.21
N PRO A 198 21.97 15.66 6.43
CA PRO A 198 22.13 17.07 6.76
C PRO A 198 23.08 17.77 5.79
N GLY A 199 22.70 18.96 5.32
CA GLY A 199 23.51 19.77 4.41
C GLY A 199 23.32 19.48 2.91
N ILE A 200 22.57 18.45 2.52
CA ILE A 200 22.39 18.14 1.10
C ILE A 200 21.64 19.26 0.35
N GLY A 201 22.17 19.66 -0.82
CA GLY A 201 21.59 20.71 -1.66
C GLY A 201 21.84 22.15 -1.19
N GLU A 202 22.64 22.37 -0.16
CA GLU A 202 22.89 23.73 0.36
C GLU A 202 23.64 24.63 -0.62
N ALA A 203 24.63 24.09 -1.32
CA ALA A 203 25.41 24.83 -2.31
C ALA A 203 24.52 25.26 -3.48
N GLU A 204 23.71 24.34 -4.01
CA GLU A 204 22.76 24.61 -5.10
C GLU A 204 21.74 25.68 -4.68
N ARG A 205 21.26 25.64 -3.44
CA ARG A 205 20.33 26.65 -2.91
C ARG A 205 20.98 28.03 -2.81
N ALA A 206 22.23 28.11 -2.37
CA ALA A 206 22.97 29.37 -2.35
C ALA A 206 23.16 29.96 -3.77
N ASP A 207 23.47 29.10 -4.74
CA ASP A 207 23.58 29.50 -6.15
C ASP A 207 22.23 29.96 -6.73
N LEU A 208 21.13 29.28 -6.39
CA LEU A 208 19.78 29.69 -6.77
C LEU A 208 19.44 31.07 -6.18
N GLN A 209 19.80 31.34 -4.93
CA GLN A 209 19.64 32.67 -4.33
C GLN A 209 20.43 33.75 -5.09
N HIS A 210 21.66 33.44 -5.52
CA HIS A 210 22.46 34.36 -6.33
C HIS A 210 21.78 34.65 -7.69
N LEU A 211 21.32 33.60 -8.38
CA LEU A 211 20.58 33.73 -9.64
C LEU A 211 19.31 34.56 -9.46
N LYS A 212 18.57 34.41 -8.36
CA LYS A 212 17.40 35.26 -8.07
C LYS A 212 17.77 36.74 -8.06
N LYS A 213 18.86 37.16 -7.42
CA LYS A 213 19.26 38.58 -7.40
C LYS A 213 19.62 39.12 -8.79
N GLN A 214 20.20 38.28 -9.66
CA GLN A 214 20.45 38.65 -11.06
C GLN A 214 19.13 38.78 -11.85
N ILE A 215 18.21 37.83 -11.69
CA ILE A 215 16.88 37.86 -12.32
C ILE A 215 16.10 39.09 -11.86
N GLN A 216 16.11 39.39 -10.55
CA GLN A 216 15.49 40.58 -9.98
C GLN A 216 15.94 41.85 -10.69
N SER A 217 17.25 41.99 -10.90
CA SER A 217 17.84 43.16 -11.56
C SER A 217 17.37 43.30 -13.01
N ALA A 218 17.31 42.19 -13.76
CA ALA A 218 16.84 42.18 -15.15
C ALA A 218 15.34 42.52 -15.25
N VAL A 219 14.52 41.94 -14.36
CA VAL A 219 13.07 42.19 -14.31
C VAL A 219 12.79 43.63 -13.92
N ALA A 220 13.47 44.17 -12.90
CA ALA A 220 13.30 45.54 -12.46
C ALA A 220 13.58 46.54 -13.60
N ARG A 221 14.64 46.34 -14.40
CA ARG A 221 14.91 47.17 -15.58
C ARG A 221 13.76 47.18 -16.60
N ALA A 222 13.09 46.04 -16.79
CA ALA A 222 11.93 45.95 -17.68
C ALA A 222 10.72 46.67 -17.09
N TRP A 223 10.44 46.47 -15.80
CA TRP A 223 9.30 47.10 -15.12
C TRP A 223 9.45 48.62 -15.00
N MET A 224 10.67 49.13 -14.81
CA MET A 224 10.96 50.57 -14.80
C MET A 224 10.52 51.28 -16.09
N LYS A 225 10.49 50.58 -17.24
CA LYS A 225 10.02 51.12 -18.52
C LYS A 225 8.50 51.05 -18.69
N ALA A 226 7.83 50.16 -17.97
CA ALA A 226 6.41 49.89 -18.10
C ALA A 226 5.54 50.67 -17.10
N LEU A 227 6.13 51.17 -16.01
CA LEU A 227 5.41 51.83 -14.91
C LEU A 227 5.58 53.36 -14.91
N PRO A 228 4.58 54.10 -14.40
CA PRO A 228 4.68 55.55 -14.15
C PRO A 228 5.71 55.86 -13.05
N GLU A 229 6.17 57.10 -12.94
CA GLU A 229 7.22 57.48 -11.97
C GLU A 229 6.87 57.21 -10.50
N LYS A 230 5.59 57.40 -10.13
CA LYS A 230 5.08 57.29 -8.76
C LYS A 230 3.92 56.32 -8.67
N THR A 231 3.85 55.61 -7.55
CA THR A 231 2.74 54.73 -7.16
C THR A 231 1.48 55.56 -6.94
N GLU A 232 0.34 55.12 -7.50
CA GLU A 232 -0.97 55.75 -7.34
C GLU A 232 -1.80 55.01 -6.28
N GLY A 233 -2.50 55.77 -5.44
CA GLY A 233 -3.29 55.25 -4.32
C GLY A 233 -2.50 55.15 -3.01
N GLY A 234 -3.21 55.06 -1.89
CA GLY A 234 -2.62 54.98 -0.56
C GLY A 234 -2.52 53.54 -0.06
N GLU A 235 -1.55 53.30 0.82
CA GLU A 235 -1.48 52.09 1.63
C GLU A 235 -2.15 52.32 2.98
N SER A 236 -2.89 51.33 3.46
CA SER A 236 -3.48 51.33 4.81
C SER A 236 -3.15 50.01 5.50
N PRO A 237 -2.91 50.01 6.83
CA PRO A 237 -2.63 48.78 7.56
C PRO A 237 -3.85 47.85 7.56
N ILE A 238 -3.60 46.59 7.90
CA ILE A 238 -4.64 45.58 8.10
C ILE A 238 -5.46 45.97 9.33
N THR A 239 -6.79 45.90 9.19
CA THR A 239 -7.73 46.16 10.29
C THR A 239 -8.40 44.87 10.69
N LEU A 240 -8.08 44.42 11.91
CA LEU A 240 -8.65 43.22 12.51
C LEU A 240 -9.84 43.58 13.41
N PRO A 241 -10.85 42.70 13.53
CA PRO A 241 -11.86 42.82 14.57
C PRO A 241 -11.24 42.62 15.97
N ALA A 242 -12.04 42.74 17.03
CA ALA A 242 -11.56 42.40 18.37
C ALA A 242 -11.10 40.92 18.41
N THR A 243 -9.82 40.71 18.71
CA THR A 243 -9.19 39.38 18.69
C THR A 243 -8.91 38.87 20.10
N THR A 244 -9.11 37.57 20.36
CA THR A 244 -8.60 36.92 21.58
C THR A 244 -7.14 36.48 21.41
N HIS A 245 -6.77 36.08 20.20
CA HIS A 245 -5.41 35.74 19.81
C HIS A 245 -5.06 36.39 18.48
N HIS A 246 -3.83 36.87 18.33
CA HIS A 246 -3.33 37.43 17.07
C HIS A 246 -1.84 37.09 16.91
N TRP A 247 -1.51 36.47 15.78
CA TRP A 247 -0.16 36.14 15.35
C TRP A 247 0.17 36.90 14.07
N ASP A 248 1.15 37.79 14.18
CA ASP A 248 1.76 38.47 13.05
C ASP A 248 3.02 37.69 12.63
N LEU A 249 2.91 36.87 11.58
CA LEU A 249 3.97 35.94 11.17
C LEU A 249 5.19 36.65 10.57
N ARG A 250 5.13 37.97 10.39
CA ARG A 250 6.30 38.81 10.08
C ARG A 250 7.21 39.03 11.30
N LYS A 251 6.65 38.90 12.51
CA LYS A 251 7.33 39.22 13.78
C LYS A 251 7.41 38.04 14.74
N GLU A 252 6.57 37.02 14.52
CA GLU A 252 6.46 35.86 15.38
C GLU A 252 7.74 35.00 15.36
N LYS A 253 8.17 34.56 16.54
CA LYS A 253 9.40 33.77 16.72
C LYS A 253 9.16 32.43 17.40
N ASN A 254 7.97 32.21 17.97
CA ASN A 254 7.69 31.03 18.78
C ASN A 254 7.03 29.89 18.00
N TRP A 255 6.80 30.07 16.70
CA TRP A 255 6.26 29.02 15.84
C TRP A 255 7.37 28.05 15.42
N PHE A 256 7.01 26.77 15.34
CA PHE A 256 7.89 25.69 14.95
C PHE A 256 7.89 25.57 13.42
N THR A 257 9.08 25.58 12.82
CA THR A 257 9.27 25.42 11.37
C THR A 257 10.11 24.20 11.09
N ASP A 258 9.75 23.44 10.07
CA ASP A 258 10.52 22.29 9.64
C ASP A 258 10.50 22.14 8.10
N GLY A 259 11.63 21.71 7.54
CA GLY A 259 11.85 21.57 6.09
C GLY A 259 12.49 22.78 5.40
N ASN A 260 13.14 22.52 4.25
CA ASN A 260 13.92 23.51 3.50
C ASN A 260 13.08 24.69 2.98
N GLY A 261 11.77 24.52 2.77
CA GLY A 261 10.89 25.59 2.30
C GLY A 261 10.75 26.75 3.29
N LEU A 262 10.97 26.53 4.59
CA LEU A 262 10.86 27.56 5.63
C LEU A 262 12.21 27.99 6.22
N ARG A 263 13.32 27.50 5.68
CA ARG A 263 14.66 27.70 6.24
C ARG A 263 15.07 29.17 6.37
N GLN A 264 14.54 30.04 5.51
CA GLN A 264 14.83 31.48 5.52
C GLN A 264 14.08 32.23 6.64
N GLY A 265 13.11 31.60 7.30
CA GLY A 265 12.25 32.25 8.28
C GLY A 265 11.34 33.31 7.66
N ALA A 266 10.91 34.27 8.47
CA ALA A 266 10.06 35.37 8.01
C ALA A 266 10.83 36.28 7.04
N THR A 267 10.26 36.53 5.87
CA THR A 267 10.88 37.34 4.82
C THR A 267 10.42 38.79 4.87
N ALA A 268 11.28 39.68 4.35
CA ALA A 268 10.92 41.07 4.09
C ALA A 268 9.99 41.18 2.87
N PRO A 269 9.22 42.27 2.74
CA PRO A 269 8.37 42.49 1.57
C PRO A 269 9.20 42.59 0.29
N GLY A 270 8.73 41.95 -0.77
CA GLY A 270 9.39 41.90 -2.07
C GLY A 270 10.22 40.63 -2.33
N GLU A 271 10.28 39.68 -1.41
CA GLU A 271 10.74 38.34 -1.79
C GLU A 271 9.80 37.70 -2.82
N PHE A 272 10.34 36.87 -3.72
CA PHE A 272 9.60 36.41 -4.90
C PHE A 272 9.96 34.98 -5.28
N SER A 273 9.10 34.31 -6.03
CA SER A 273 9.33 32.98 -6.58
C SER A 273 9.54 33.03 -8.09
N ILE A 274 10.46 32.19 -8.59
CA ILE A 274 10.68 32.02 -10.03
C ILE A 274 9.64 31.06 -10.58
N ALA A 275 9.08 31.37 -11.75
CA ALA A 275 8.23 30.42 -12.46
C ALA A 275 9.09 29.26 -12.98
N LEU A 276 8.90 28.08 -12.39
CA LEU A 276 9.72 26.89 -12.67
C LEU A 276 9.42 26.27 -14.05
N GLU A 277 8.27 26.59 -14.63
CA GLU A 277 7.81 26.08 -15.92
C GLU A 277 7.12 27.17 -16.75
N GLY A 278 6.96 26.91 -18.06
CA GLY A 278 6.24 27.78 -18.98
C GLY A 278 6.98 29.08 -19.33
N GLY A 279 6.23 30.03 -19.89
CA GLY A 279 6.76 31.27 -20.45
C GLY A 279 6.99 32.40 -19.45
N ARG A 280 6.60 32.26 -18.18
CA ARG A 280 6.74 33.32 -17.16
C ARG A 280 8.15 33.36 -16.55
N VAL A 281 8.56 34.53 -16.04
CA VAL A 281 9.80 34.74 -15.28
C VAL A 281 9.55 34.59 -13.78
N ILE A 282 8.66 35.42 -13.22
CA ILE A 282 8.27 35.40 -11.80
C ILE A 282 6.90 34.74 -11.66
N ALA A 283 6.78 33.83 -10.70
CA ALA A 283 5.51 33.20 -10.33
C ALA A 283 4.73 34.11 -9.38
N ASN A 284 5.33 34.49 -8.25
CA ASN A 284 4.73 35.38 -7.25
C ASN A 284 5.73 36.39 -6.71
N LEU A 285 5.24 37.56 -6.30
CA LEU A 285 5.94 38.53 -5.47
C LEU A 285 5.18 38.66 -4.14
N HIS A 286 5.89 38.51 -3.02
CA HIS A 286 5.27 38.33 -1.71
C HIS A 286 5.45 39.55 -0.81
N PRO A 287 4.46 39.89 0.04
CA PRO A 287 4.67 40.79 1.17
C PRO A 287 5.56 40.13 2.23
N GLY A 288 5.78 40.80 3.36
CA GLY A 288 6.44 40.16 4.50
C GLY A 288 5.61 39.01 5.07
N GLY A 289 6.27 37.91 5.45
CA GLY A 289 5.60 36.73 6.01
C GLY A 289 6.45 35.46 5.88
N LEU A 290 5.81 34.29 6.01
CA LEU A 290 6.45 32.99 5.81
C LEU A 290 5.96 32.40 4.49
N PHE A 291 6.86 32.15 3.53
CA PHE A 291 6.53 31.64 2.20
C PHE A 291 7.46 30.49 1.82
N THR A 292 6.89 29.42 1.26
CA THR A 292 7.64 28.17 1.00
C THR A 292 8.04 27.99 -0.46
N ASP A 293 7.57 28.83 -1.39
CA ASP A 293 7.87 28.76 -2.83
C ASP A 293 9.10 29.58 -3.24
N LEU A 294 9.85 30.13 -2.28
CA LEU A 294 10.92 31.10 -2.54
C LEU A 294 12.09 30.55 -3.35
N ILE A 295 12.37 29.25 -3.22
CA ILE A 295 13.43 28.56 -3.97
C ILE A 295 12.83 27.48 -4.86
N SER A 296 12.07 26.55 -4.28
CA SER A 296 11.42 25.48 -5.01
C SER A 296 10.10 25.09 -4.36
N THR A 297 9.11 24.74 -5.19
CA THR A 297 7.85 24.10 -4.75
C THR A 297 7.98 22.59 -4.53
N ALA A 298 9.17 22.01 -4.76
CA ALA A 298 9.48 20.63 -4.39
C ALA A 298 10.00 20.52 -2.94
N ASP A 299 10.34 21.65 -2.33
CA ASP A 299 10.78 21.68 -0.95
C ASP A 299 9.64 21.34 0.01
N ARG A 300 9.99 20.52 1.01
CA ARG A 300 9.14 20.24 2.15
C ARG A 300 9.02 21.47 3.06
N ALA A 301 7.84 21.70 3.60
CA ALA A 301 7.60 22.68 4.65
C ALA A 301 6.45 22.25 5.57
N VAL A 302 6.71 22.34 6.88
CA VAL A 302 5.69 22.22 7.94
C VAL A 302 5.87 23.39 8.91
N LEU A 303 4.81 24.13 9.15
CA LEU A 303 4.76 25.26 10.07
C LEU A 303 3.70 24.98 11.12
N MET A 304 4.04 25.17 12.39
CA MET A 304 3.10 24.91 13.48
C MET A 304 3.18 25.96 14.60
N SER A 305 2.03 26.38 15.14
CA SER A 305 2.01 27.23 16.33
C SER A 305 2.36 26.44 17.60
N PRO A 306 2.70 27.12 18.71
CA PRO A 306 2.55 26.57 20.04
C PRO A 306 1.12 26.09 20.27
N ARG A 307 0.96 25.11 21.16
CA ARG A 307 -0.34 24.67 21.63
C ARG A 307 -0.97 25.75 22.51
N PHE A 308 -2.29 25.93 22.41
CA PHE A 308 -3.06 26.84 23.25
C PHE A 308 -4.44 26.24 23.54
N ARG A 309 -5.09 26.75 24.59
CA ARG A 309 -6.44 26.35 24.97
C ARG A 309 -7.44 27.03 24.04
N CYS A 310 -8.28 26.25 23.37
CA CYS A 310 -9.31 26.77 22.48
C CYS A 310 -10.43 27.45 23.28
N GLU A 311 -10.74 28.71 22.98
CA GLU A 311 -11.82 29.48 23.63
C GLU A 311 -13.13 29.48 22.82
N GLY A 312 -13.15 28.82 21.66
CA GLY A 312 -14.22 28.86 20.67
C GLY A 312 -14.01 29.97 19.62
N GLY A 313 -15.08 30.37 18.95
CA GLY A 313 -15.05 31.43 17.94
C GLY A 313 -14.53 31.00 16.57
N THR A 314 -13.99 31.96 15.83
CA THR A 314 -13.52 31.76 14.44
C THR A 314 -12.04 32.05 14.32
N LEU A 315 -11.28 31.05 13.85
CA LEU A 315 -9.90 31.20 13.41
C LEU A 315 -9.90 31.80 12.00
N TRP A 316 -9.21 32.92 11.83
CA TRP A 316 -8.87 33.50 10.54
C TRP A 316 -7.37 33.35 10.28
N PHE A 317 -7.01 33.07 9.03
CA PHE A 317 -5.63 33.13 8.58
C PHE A 317 -5.56 33.71 7.16
N ARG A 318 -4.53 34.52 6.94
CA ARG A 318 -4.25 35.16 5.66
C ARG A 318 -3.17 34.36 4.94
N VAL A 319 -3.60 33.52 4.01
CA VAL A 319 -2.75 32.51 3.37
C VAL A 319 -2.86 32.53 1.84
N ALA A 320 -1.80 32.04 1.20
CA ALA A 320 -1.74 31.71 -0.22
C ALA A 320 -1.13 30.32 -0.36
N GLY A 321 -1.31 29.65 -1.49
CA GLY A 321 -0.64 28.39 -1.77
C GLY A 321 -1.10 27.73 -3.05
N GLY A 322 -0.51 26.58 -3.35
CA GLY A 322 -0.85 25.78 -4.51
C GLY A 322 -0.39 24.33 -4.38
N GLY A 323 -0.87 23.49 -5.29
CA GLY A 323 -0.49 22.07 -5.33
C GLY A 323 -1.06 21.24 -4.18
N GLY A 324 -2.11 21.71 -3.50
CA GLY A 324 -2.77 20.96 -2.42
C GLY A 324 -2.14 21.13 -1.04
N ALA A 325 -1.32 22.16 -0.82
CA ALA A 325 -0.87 22.51 0.52
C ALA A 325 -2.07 22.79 1.44
N VAL A 326 -1.92 22.56 2.74
CA VAL A 326 -3.05 22.60 3.69
C VAL A 326 -2.76 23.52 4.85
N ALA A 327 -3.77 24.29 5.24
CA ALA A 327 -3.83 25.06 6.48
C ALA A 327 -4.98 24.55 7.36
N LYS A 328 -4.71 24.21 8.62
CA LYS A 328 -5.72 23.67 9.55
C LYS A 328 -5.42 24.05 11.00
N TYR A 329 -6.39 23.78 11.87
CA TYR A 329 -6.10 23.55 13.28
C TYR A 329 -5.96 22.04 13.52
N VAL A 330 -5.22 21.68 14.57
CA VAL A 330 -4.98 20.31 15.01
C VAL A 330 -5.35 20.22 16.47
N VAL A 331 -6.27 19.32 16.80
CA VAL A 331 -6.81 19.13 18.15
C VAL A 331 -6.07 17.97 18.79
N GLN A 332 -5.43 18.19 19.93
CA GLN A 332 -4.73 17.13 20.69
C GLN A 332 -3.78 16.27 19.83
N ASN A 333 -3.06 16.92 18.90
CA ASN A 333 -2.16 16.29 17.92
C ASN A 333 -2.83 15.33 16.90
N TYR A 334 -4.16 15.29 16.80
CA TYR A 334 -4.86 14.45 15.84
C TYR A 334 -4.57 14.86 14.37
N PRO A 335 -3.86 14.04 13.57
CA PRO A 335 -3.28 14.45 12.30
C PRO A 335 -4.27 14.55 11.13
N ARG A 336 -5.43 13.89 11.20
CA ARG A 336 -6.34 13.73 10.05
C ARG A 336 -7.31 14.88 9.91
N THR A 337 -7.81 15.04 8.69
CA THR A 337 -8.90 15.95 8.36
C THR A 337 -10.22 15.20 8.20
N GLY A 338 -11.33 15.86 8.49
CA GLY A 338 -12.67 15.28 8.42
C GLY A 338 -13.76 16.31 8.68
N THR A 339 -14.98 15.84 8.96
CA THR A 339 -16.17 16.71 9.14
C THR A 339 -16.01 17.69 10.30
N ILE A 340 -15.45 17.22 11.42
CA ILE A 340 -15.21 18.03 12.64
C ILE A 340 -13.76 18.50 12.77
N HIS A 341 -12.82 17.84 12.08
CA HIS A 341 -11.41 18.20 12.00
C HIS A 341 -11.16 18.99 10.71
N LYS A 342 -11.55 20.26 10.70
CA LYS A 342 -11.64 21.08 9.49
C LYS A 342 -10.25 21.54 9.01
N ALA A 343 -10.12 21.67 7.70
CA ALA A 343 -8.91 22.15 7.04
C ALA A 343 -9.24 22.97 5.79
N ARG A 344 -8.29 23.80 5.35
CA ARG A 344 -8.30 24.51 4.08
C ARG A 344 -7.22 23.95 3.18
N GLU A 345 -7.61 23.28 2.10
CA GLU A 345 -6.69 22.89 1.03
C GLU A 345 -6.55 24.03 0.02
N LEU A 346 -5.30 24.31 -0.38
CA LEU A 346 -4.89 25.38 -1.28
C LEU A 346 -4.54 24.77 -2.64
N LYS A 347 -5.52 24.70 -3.54
CA LYS A 347 -5.44 23.89 -4.77
C LYS A 347 -5.79 24.66 -6.04
N THR A 348 -6.60 25.69 -5.93
CA THR A 348 -7.11 26.45 -7.09
C THR A 348 -6.21 27.64 -7.40
N ASP A 349 -6.28 28.17 -8.63
CA ASP A 349 -5.54 29.38 -9.00
C ASP A 349 -5.88 30.59 -8.12
N ARG A 350 -7.10 30.61 -7.54
CA ARG A 350 -7.51 31.64 -6.59
C ARG A 350 -6.75 31.55 -5.26
N ASP A 351 -6.37 30.34 -4.86
CA ASP A 351 -5.62 30.10 -3.63
C ASP A 351 -4.15 30.55 -3.78
N ALA A 352 -3.64 30.70 -5.00
CA ALA A 352 -2.27 31.20 -5.24
C ALA A 352 -2.10 32.68 -4.87
N VAL A 353 -3.19 33.41 -4.64
CA VAL A 353 -3.18 34.81 -4.22
C VAL A 353 -3.54 34.90 -2.74
N LEU A 354 -2.79 35.71 -1.99
CA LEU A 354 -2.96 35.90 -0.55
C LEU A 354 -4.37 36.38 -0.20
N GLY A 355 -5.10 35.57 0.56
CA GLY A 355 -6.50 35.79 0.91
C GLY A 355 -6.83 35.42 2.35
N TRP A 356 -7.93 35.97 2.86
CA TRP A 356 -8.46 35.63 4.18
C TRP A 356 -9.32 34.36 4.11
N HIS A 357 -8.99 33.38 4.94
CA HIS A 357 -9.74 32.16 5.10
C HIS A 357 -10.11 31.97 6.57
N LYS A 358 -11.22 31.29 6.83
CA LYS A 358 -11.71 31.05 8.18
C LYS A 358 -12.04 29.59 8.46
N LEU A 359 -11.79 29.17 9.69
CA LEU A 359 -12.21 27.89 10.24
C LEU A 359 -12.94 28.13 11.56
N ASP A 360 -13.99 27.36 11.79
CA ASP A 360 -14.79 27.42 13.00
C ASP A 360 -14.16 26.55 14.11
N LEU A 361 -14.03 27.13 15.31
CA LEU A 361 -13.43 26.53 16.49
C LEU A 361 -14.45 26.20 17.59
N GLU A 362 -15.73 26.57 17.43
CA GLU A 362 -16.70 26.49 18.52
C GLU A 362 -16.88 25.06 19.05
N TYR A 363 -16.84 24.07 18.17
CA TYR A 363 -16.95 22.65 18.53
C TYR A 363 -15.83 22.19 19.49
N TRP A 364 -14.63 22.76 19.38
CA TRP A 364 -13.44 22.35 20.15
C TRP A 364 -13.13 23.28 21.32
N LYS A 365 -14.11 24.07 21.76
CA LYS A 365 -13.94 24.96 22.91
C LYS A 365 -13.58 24.14 24.15
N GLY A 366 -12.47 24.51 24.79
CA GLY A 366 -11.92 23.82 25.94
C GLY A 366 -11.01 22.64 25.58
N ASP A 367 -10.64 22.43 24.33
CA ASP A 367 -9.55 21.51 23.96
C ASP A 367 -8.23 22.25 23.75
N ASP A 368 -7.12 21.51 23.85
CA ASP A 368 -5.83 22.02 23.45
C ASP A 368 -5.66 21.84 21.94
N ILE A 369 -5.35 22.94 21.24
CA ILE A 369 -5.19 22.95 19.79
C ILE A 369 -3.89 23.65 19.39
N HIS A 370 -3.44 23.42 18.16
CA HIS A 370 -2.45 24.26 17.50
C HIS A 370 -2.83 24.47 16.04
N ILE A 371 -2.22 25.46 15.39
CA ILE A 371 -2.36 25.73 13.96
C ILE A 371 -1.24 24.99 13.22
N GLU A 372 -1.55 24.36 12.10
CA GLU A 372 -0.60 23.64 11.25
C GLU A 372 -0.80 24.02 9.78
N LEU A 373 0.29 24.39 9.10
CA LEU A 373 0.37 24.49 7.65
C LEU A 373 1.41 23.49 7.14
N ALA A 374 1.07 22.73 6.11
CA ALA A 374 1.96 21.72 5.54
C ALA A 374 1.85 21.64 4.02
N THR A 375 2.98 21.35 3.37
CA THR A 375 3.01 20.91 1.97
C THR A 375 2.29 19.57 1.80
N ALA A 376 1.68 19.33 0.64
CA ALA A 376 0.75 18.23 0.39
C ALA A 376 1.33 16.83 0.67
N ALA A 377 2.60 16.62 0.34
CA ALA A 377 3.32 15.37 0.55
C ALA A 377 3.82 15.17 2.00
N ASP A 378 3.71 16.20 2.84
CA ASP A 378 4.30 16.25 4.18
C ASP A 378 3.23 16.18 5.29
N ARG A 379 1.97 15.98 4.88
CA ARG A 379 0.85 15.72 5.79
C ARG A 379 1.08 14.39 6.52
N PRO A 380 1.03 14.34 7.87
CA PRO A 380 1.23 13.09 8.61
C PRO A 380 0.20 11.99 8.31
N ALA A 381 -0.95 12.37 7.77
CA ALA A 381 -1.97 11.47 7.24
C ALA A 381 -2.56 12.09 5.96
N GLN A 382 -3.03 11.25 5.04
CA GLN A 382 -3.60 11.69 3.75
C GLN A 382 -2.59 12.46 2.88
N ALA A 383 -1.31 12.05 2.91
CA ALA A 383 -0.26 12.64 2.10
C ALA A 383 -0.44 12.36 0.61
N GLU A 384 -0.23 13.36 -0.24
CA GLU A 384 -0.12 13.19 -1.68
C GLU A 384 1.33 12.91 -2.07
N PHE A 385 1.63 11.66 -2.44
CA PHE A 385 3.00 11.20 -2.69
C PHE A 385 3.72 12.05 -3.75
N ASP A 386 4.87 12.60 -3.35
CA ASP A 386 5.80 13.37 -4.20
C ASP A 386 5.19 14.59 -4.92
N ALA A 387 4.07 15.12 -4.42
CA ALA A 387 3.44 16.31 -4.96
C ALA A 387 4.28 17.58 -4.71
N ARG A 388 4.44 18.41 -5.75
CA ARG A 388 4.95 19.78 -5.61
C ARG A 388 3.85 20.67 -5.08
N SER A 389 4.09 21.36 -3.97
CA SER A 389 3.12 22.24 -3.34
C SER A 389 3.81 23.33 -2.55
N TRP A 390 3.10 24.39 -2.23
CA TRP A 390 3.63 25.48 -1.44
C TRP A 390 2.53 26.21 -0.68
N PHE A 391 2.90 26.90 0.39
CA PHE A 391 2.02 27.82 1.09
C PHE A 391 2.77 29.09 1.49
N GLY A 392 1.99 30.12 1.79
CA GLY A 392 2.43 31.37 2.38
C GLY A 392 1.45 31.80 3.45
N ILE A 393 1.94 32.40 4.54
CA ILE A 393 1.12 32.96 5.60
C ILE A 393 1.71 34.28 6.09
N THR A 394 0.84 35.26 6.31
CA THR A 394 1.22 36.58 6.84
C THR A 394 0.68 36.81 8.25
N GLU A 395 -0.56 36.38 8.50
CA GLU A 395 -1.28 36.64 9.75
C GLU A 395 -2.25 35.50 10.07
N ALA A 396 -2.46 35.26 11.37
CA ALA A 396 -3.56 34.45 11.88
C ALA A 396 -4.13 35.08 13.15
N PHE A 397 -5.44 34.97 13.38
CA PHE A 397 -6.07 35.47 14.59
C PHE A 397 -7.36 34.73 14.92
N ILE A 398 -7.80 34.80 16.17
CA ILE A 398 -9.07 34.25 16.63
C ILE A 398 -9.98 35.38 17.09
N THR A 399 -11.26 35.35 16.70
CA THR A 399 -12.27 36.34 17.09
C THR A 399 -13.62 35.69 17.40
N HIS A 400 -14.37 36.33 18.30
CA HIS A 400 -15.80 36.06 18.51
C HIS A 400 -16.70 37.08 17.81
N SER A 401 -16.14 38.10 17.15
CA SER A 401 -16.91 39.07 16.37
C SER A 401 -17.45 38.44 15.08
N SER A 402 -18.62 38.90 14.63
CA SER A 402 -19.15 38.62 13.30
C SER A 402 -18.48 39.44 12.19
N ASP A 403 -17.66 40.43 12.54
CA ASP A 403 -16.98 41.30 11.59
C ASP A 403 -15.89 40.54 10.82
N ASN A 404 -15.83 40.76 9.51
CA ASN A 404 -14.76 40.22 8.67
C ASN A 404 -13.50 41.09 8.77
N PRO A 405 -12.29 40.49 8.74
CA PRO A 405 -11.05 41.26 8.63
C PRO A 405 -11.02 42.06 7.33
N ARG A 406 -10.39 43.24 7.38
CA ARG A 406 -10.07 44.02 6.18
C ARG A 406 -8.59 43.87 5.89
N GLY A 407 -8.27 43.37 4.69
CA GLY A 407 -6.88 43.32 4.20
C GLY A 407 -6.27 44.73 4.09
N PRO A 408 -4.96 44.81 3.78
CA PRO A 408 -4.29 46.10 3.69
C PRO A 408 -4.92 46.93 2.57
N GLY A 409 -4.90 48.25 2.73
CA GLY A 409 -5.11 49.15 1.60
C GLY A 409 -3.97 48.93 0.61
N ILE A 410 -4.27 48.43 -0.58
CA ILE A 410 -3.26 48.14 -1.60
C ILE A 410 -3.32 49.28 -2.64
N PRO A 411 -2.19 49.93 -2.93
CA PRO A 411 -2.12 50.94 -3.99
C PRO A 411 -2.75 50.45 -5.29
N SER A 412 -3.50 51.32 -5.97
CA SER A 412 -4.28 50.94 -7.14
C SER A 412 -3.40 50.69 -8.37
N LYS A 413 -2.26 51.38 -8.47
CA LYS A 413 -1.23 51.12 -9.49
C LYS A 413 0.18 51.30 -8.92
N PRO A 414 1.08 50.31 -9.06
CA PRO A 414 2.48 50.47 -8.66
C PRO A 414 3.23 51.43 -9.61
N GLY A 415 4.24 52.13 -9.07
CA GLY A 415 5.13 53.01 -9.84
C GLY A 415 6.60 52.56 -9.81
N GLN A 416 7.46 53.31 -10.49
CA GLN A 416 8.91 53.09 -10.50
C GLN A 416 9.54 53.23 -9.10
N ASP A 417 8.94 54.02 -8.21
CA ASP A 417 9.33 54.12 -6.81
C ASP A 417 9.22 52.77 -6.07
N ALA A 418 8.17 51.99 -6.34
CA ALA A 418 8.04 50.63 -5.80
C ALA A 418 9.13 49.70 -6.37
N VAL A 419 9.44 49.80 -7.67
CA VAL A 419 10.52 48.98 -8.26
C VAL A 419 11.90 49.33 -7.70
N ARG A 420 12.17 50.62 -7.47
CA ARG A 420 13.40 51.08 -6.80
C ARG A 420 13.48 50.58 -5.36
N ALA A 421 12.36 50.63 -4.62
CA ALA A 421 12.28 50.09 -3.27
C ALA A 421 12.49 48.56 -3.25
N TRP A 422 12.03 47.85 -4.28
CA TRP A 422 12.24 46.40 -4.40
C TRP A 422 13.71 46.06 -4.58
N LEU A 423 14.43 46.80 -5.43
CA LEU A 423 15.88 46.65 -5.60
C LEU A 423 16.67 47.02 -4.35
N ALA A 424 16.21 48.02 -3.59
CA ALA A 424 16.84 48.46 -2.35
C ALA A 424 16.51 47.56 -1.14
N GLY A 425 15.56 46.63 -1.26
CA GLY A 425 15.08 45.82 -0.14
C GLY A 425 14.25 46.61 0.88
N THR A 426 13.62 47.71 0.46
CA THR A 426 12.84 48.63 1.32
C THR A 426 11.38 48.71 0.90
N LEU A 427 10.87 47.66 0.22
CA LEU A 427 9.49 47.60 -0.25
C LEU A 427 8.53 47.52 0.95
N THR A 428 7.38 48.18 0.87
CA THR A 428 6.29 47.98 1.84
C THR A 428 5.43 46.77 1.46
N ASP A 429 4.63 46.26 2.41
CA ASP A 429 3.68 45.17 2.15
C ASP A 429 2.68 45.54 1.04
N GLY A 430 2.10 46.75 1.10
CA GLY A 430 1.18 47.25 0.09
C GLY A 430 1.83 47.43 -1.28
N GLN A 431 3.08 47.90 -1.35
CA GLN A 431 3.82 47.99 -2.61
C GLN A 431 4.12 46.61 -3.21
N ALA A 432 4.51 45.63 -2.38
CA ALA A 432 4.75 44.26 -2.82
C ALA A 432 3.48 43.63 -3.39
N GLU A 433 2.35 43.78 -2.70
CA GLU A 433 1.06 43.26 -3.15
C GLU A 433 0.52 43.99 -4.40
N ALA A 434 0.75 45.30 -4.53
CA ALA A 434 0.39 46.06 -5.72
C ALA A 434 1.18 45.59 -6.95
N LEU A 435 2.50 45.39 -6.79
CA LEU A 435 3.36 44.85 -7.84
C LEU A 435 2.95 43.41 -8.20
N ASN A 436 2.66 42.55 -7.22
CA ASN A 436 2.19 41.20 -7.49
C ASN A 436 0.84 41.19 -8.20
N ARG A 437 -0.10 42.07 -7.82
CA ARG A 437 -1.39 42.19 -8.50
C ARG A 437 -1.21 42.57 -9.97
N ALA A 438 -0.38 43.59 -10.24
CA ALA A 438 -0.06 44.01 -11.60
C ALA A 438 0.64 42.90 -12.41
N LEU A 439 1.48 42.10 -11.75
CA LEU A 439 2.12 40.92 -12.32
C LEU A 439 1.08 39.86 -12.75
N GLN A 440 0.19 39.46 -11.84
CA GLN A 440 -0.82 38.42 -12.10
C GLN A 440 -1.87 38.88 -13.12
N SER A 441 -2.21 40.17 -13.17
CA SER A 441 -3.13 40.72 -14.16
C SER A 441 -2.49 41.01 -15.53
N GLY A 442 -1.20 40.69 -15.72
CA GLY A 442 -0.50 40.91 -16.99
C GLY A 442 -0.19 42.36 -17.32
N GLN A 443 -0.26 43.26 -16.34
CA GLN A 443 0.06 44.69 -16.50
C GLN A 443 1.57 44.94 -16.50
N LEU A 444 2.37 44.00 -15.99
CA LEU A 444 3.83 44.04 -15.98
C LEU A 444 4.41 43.03 -16.98
N PRO A 445 5.48 43.38 -17.72
CA PRO A 445 6.24 42.41 -18.50
C PRO A 445 6.72 41.25 -17.61
N ASN A 446 6.33 40.03 -17.94
CA ASN A 446 6.71 38.82 -17.19
C ASN A 446 6.93 37.60 -18.08
N GLN A 447 6.90 37.76 -19.41
CA GLN A 447 7.18 36.67 -20.34
C GLN A 447 8.67 36.63 -20.67
N LEU A 448 9.25 35.43 -20.80
CA LEU A 448 10.65 35.23 -21.17
C LEU A 448 11.00 35.93 -22.49
N SER A 449 10.06 35.92 -23.45
CA SER A 449 10.20 36.63 -24.73
C SER A 449 10.24 38.16 -24.59
N ALA A 450 9.62 38.71 -23.55
CA ALA A 450 9.59 40.14 -23.27
C ALA A 450 10.80 40.62 -22.45
N ILE A 451 11.52 39.71 -21.78
CA ILE A 451 12.71 40.02 -20.97
C ILE A 451 13.86 39.04 -21.32
N PRO A 452 14.51 39.20 -22.49
CA PRO A 452 15.54 38.26 -22.96
C PRO A 452 16.71 38.08 -21.99
N GLU A 453 17.08 39.14 -21.27
CA GLU A 453 18.13 39.08 -20.24
C GLU A 453 17.75 38.13 -19.08
N ALA A 454 16.49 38.16 -18.64
CA ALA A 454 16.00 37.25 -17.61
C ALA A 454 15.84 35.82 -18.15
N ALA A 455 15.60 35.64 -19.45
CA ALA A 455 15.35 34.32 -20.04
C ALA A 455 16.50 33.35 -19.81
N ALA A 456 17.74 33.76 -20.13
CA ALA A 456 18.93 32.94 -19.93
C ALA A 456 19.20 32.63 -18.44
N LEU A 457 18.86 33.56 -17.54
CA LEU A 457 19.03 33.37 -16.10
C LEU A 457 17.98 32.43 -15.51
N VAL A 458 16.72 32.55 -15.94
CA VAL A 458 15.64 31.64 -15.55
C VAL A 458 15.90 30.23 -16.06
N GLU A 459 16.41 30.07 -17.27
CA GLU A 459 16.81 28.75 -17.79
C GLU A 459 17.88 28.10 -16.91
N LYS A 460 18.93 28.85 -16.54
CA LYS A 460 19.95 28.39 -15.57
C LYS A 460 19.34 28.06 -14.22
N TYR A 461 18.44 28.91 -13.72
CA TYR A 461 17.73 28.68 -12.46
C TYR A 461 16.96 27.35 -12.49
N ARG A 462 16.18 27.11 -13.55
CA ARG A 462 15.39 25.87 -13.72
C ARG A 462 16.28 24.64 -13.83
N LEU A 463 17.39 24.72 -14.57
CA LEU A 463 18.36 23.63 -14.68
C LEU A 463 19.04 23.29 -13.35
N LEU A 464 19.30 24.29 -12.51
CA LEU A 464 19.89 24.09 -11.20
C LEU A 464 18.85 23.61 -10.17
N GLU A 465 17.65 24.18 -10.18
CA GLU A 465 16.53 23.78 -9.34
C GLU A 465 16.15 22.31 -9.57
N ALA A 466 16.15 21.86 -10.83
CA ALA A 466 15.90 20.46 -11.18
C ALA A 466 16.94 19.48 -10.62
N LYS A 467 18.12 19.95 -10.21
CA LYS A 467 19.17 19.16 -9.55
C LYS A 467 19.06 19.12 -8.04
N LEU A 468 18.14 19.91 -7.44
CA LEU A 468 17.96 19.88 -5.99
C LEU A 468 17.57 18.48 -5.52
N PRO A 469 18.15 18.00 -4.40
CA PRO A 469 17.77 16.73 -3.82
C PRO A 469 16.29 16.77 -3.41
N ARG A 470 15.51 15.80 -3.88
CA ARG A 470 14.11 15.65 -3.44
C ARG A 470 14.09 15.17 -1.98
N PRO A 471 13.12 15.63 -1.17
CA PRO A 471 12.94 15.12 0.19
C PRO A 471 12.78 13.61 0.21
N THR A 472 13.60 12.93 1.02
CA THR A 472 13.45 11.48 1.24
C THR A 472 12.49 11.29 2.40
N ARG A 473 11.21 11.07 2.10
CA ARG A 473 10.15 11.06 3.12
C ARG A 473 10.04 9.75 3.88
N ALA A 474 9.89 9.82 5.20
CA ALA A 474 9.66 8.69 6.09
C ALA A 474 8.67 9.04 7.21
N PRO A 475 7.95 8.06 7.81
CA PRO A 475 7.14 8.32 8.99
C PRO A 475 8.03 8.70 10.17
N GLY A 476 7.59 9.66 10.98
CA GLY A 476 8.31 10.07 12.18
C GLY A 476 7.49 10.99 13.06
N VAL A 477 8.17 11.72 13.94
CA VAL A 477 7.59 12.78 14.78
C VAL A 477 8.45 14.04 14.68
N LEU A 478 7.85 15.19 14.99
CA LEU A 478 8.57 16.45 15.15
C LEU A 478 8.54 16.90 16.60
N GLU A 479 9.61 17.55 17.04
CA GLU A 479 9.64 18.24 18.32
C GLU A 479 8.59 19.36 18.34
N GLY A 480 7.81 19.41 19.42
CA GLY A 480 6.80 20.44 19.65
C GLY A 480 7.06 21.22 20.93
N ASP A 481 6.00 21.84 21.44
CA ASP A 481 6.00 22.47 22.76
C ASP A 481 6.11 21.41 23.86
N ALA A 482 7.27 21.37 24.51
CA ALA A 482 7.56 20.41 25.55
C ALA A 482 6.89 20.78 26.87
N ARG A 483 6.19 19.82 27.48
CA ARG A 483 5.51 20.02 28.76
C ARG A 483 5.46 18.76 29.61
N ASP A 484 5.48 18.98 30.92
CA ASP A 484 5.12 17.97 31.89
C ASP A 484 3.63 17.66 31.80
N ALA A 485 3.26 16.41 32.05
CA ALA A 485 1.88 15.96 31.91
C ALA A 485 1.18 15.84 33.26
N ALA A 486 -0.10 16.18 33.30
CA ALA A 486 -0.93 15.87 34.46
C ALA A 486 -1.13 14.36 34.56
N LEU A 487 -1.01 13.82 35.78
CA LEU A 487 -1.49 12.48 36.09
C LEU A 487 -3.02 12.44 35.96
N PHE A 488 -3.58 11.36 35.41
CA PHE A 488 -5.02 11.18 35.38
C PHE A 488 -5.50 10.21 36.45
N VAL A 489 -6.43 10.65 37.29
CA VAL A 489 -6.99 9.82 38.37
C VAL A 489 -7.65 8.60 37.75
N ARG A 490 -7.19 7.40 38.13
CA ARG A 490 -7.65 6.13 37.54
C ARG A 490 -7.50 6.04 36.02
N GLY A 491 -6.58 6.80 35.43
CA GLY A 491 -6.34 6.84 33.99
C GLY A 491 -7.40 7.61 33.19
N ASN A 492 -8.35 8.26 33.87
CA ASN A 492 -9.44 9.01 33.24
C ASN A 492 -8.99 10.44 32.89
N HIS A 493 -8.76 10.72 31.61
CA HIS A 493 -8.28 12.02 31.12
C HIS A 493 -9.17 13.22 31.48
N LYS A 494 -10.41 12.98 31.91
CA LYS A 494 -11.34 14.00 32.39
C LYS A 494 -11.10 14.39 33.86
N GLN A 495 -10.20 13.71 34.55
CA GLN A 495 -9.83 13.96 35.95
C GLN A 495 -8.31 14.15 36.08
N PRO A 496 -7.76 15.26 35.54
CA PRO A 496 -6.36 15.61 35.73
C PRO A 496 -6.07 15.93 37.20
N ALA A 497 -4.91 15.50 37.68
CA ALA A 497 -4.35 15.75 39.00
C ALA A 497 -3.01 16.50 38.87
N ASP A 498 -2.07 16.22 39.76
CA ASP A 498 -0.77 16.92 39.81
C ASP A 498 0.05 16.71 38.52
N LEU A 499 0.83 17.73 38.17
CA LEU A 499 1.81 17.65 37.08
C LEU A 499 2.95 16.72 37.48
N VAL A 500 3.32 15.84 36.55
CA VAL A 500 4.42 14.89 36.69
C VAL A 500 5.58 15.35 35.80
N PRO A 501 6.73 15.71 36.40
CA PRO A 501 7.92 16.06 35.64
C PRO A 501 8.35 14.94 34.69
N ARG A 502 8.77 15.31 33.48
CA ARG A 502 9.39 14.34 32.55
C ARG A 502 10.70 13.82 33.14
N ARG A 503 10.81 12.49 33.21
CA ARG A 503 11.96 11.77 33.77
C ARG A 503 11.95 10.32 33.28
N PHE A 504 13.01 9.58 33.62
CA PHE A 504 13.02 8.13 33.47
C PHE A 504 12.27 7.44 34.62
N LEU A 505 12.28 6.10 34.65
CA LEU A 505 11.61 5.31 35.69
C LEU A 505 12.27 5.54 37.05
N ASP A 506 11.44 5.77 38.09
CA ASP A 506 11.86 6.12 39.45
C ASP A 506 12.82 5.09 40.05
N GLY A 507 12.50 3.80 39.86
CA GLY A 507 13.31 2.68 40.34
C GLY A 507 14.67 2.49 39.64
N ILE A 508 14.98 3.26 38.59
CA ILE A 508 16.27 3.21 37.89
C ILE A 508 16.98 4.57 37.99
N ASN A 509 16.32 5.64 37.55
CA ASN A 509 16.86 6.99 37.67
C ASN A 509 15.71 8.01 37.80
N PRO A 510 15.48 8.55 39.00
CA PRO A 510 14.33 9.40 39.30
C PRO A 510 14.54 10.87 38.92
N VAL A 511 15.71 11.25 38.40
CA VAL A 511 16.06 12.66 38.16
C VAL A 511 15.22 13.24 37.00
N PRO A 512 14.49 14.35 37.21
CA PRO A 512 13.81 15.09 36.15
C PRO A 512 14.75 15.57 35.04
N PHE A 513 14.27 15.54 33.80
CA PHE A 513 15.04 15.99 32.65
C PHE A 513 15.06 17.52 32.56
N GLU A 514 16.25 18.11 32.62
CA GLU A 514 16.46 19.56 32.49
C GLU A 514 16.55 19.99 31.02
N THR A 515 15.47 19.82 30.28
CA THR A 515 15.42 20.11 28.84
C THR A 515 14.17 20.89 28.40
N LYS A 516 14.36 21.78 27.44
CA LYS A 516 13.28 22.53 26.77
C LYS A 516 12.68 21.76 25.57
N GLN A 517 13.33 20.67 25.15
CA GLN A 517 12.84 19.75 24.13
C GLN A 517 11.99 18.65 24.77
N SER A 518 11.50 17.68 23.99
CA SER A 518 10.59 16.62 24.45
C SER A 518 11.12 15.76 25.61
N GLY A 519 12.43 15.54 25.72
CA GLY A 519 13.01 14.56 26.63
C GLY A 519 13.35 13.23 25.96
N ARG A 520 13.13 13.09 24.64
CA ARG A 520 13.41 11.84 23.91
C ARG A 520 14.90 11.49 23.87
N LEU A 521 15.78 12.49 23.74
CA LEU A 521 17.22 12.27 23.68
C LEU A 521 17.74 11.75 25.03
N GLU A 522 17.25 12.31 26.13
CA GLU A 522 17.53 11.88 27.50
C GLU A 522 16.95 10.48 27.75
N LEU A 523 15.71 10.21 27.32
CA LEU A 523 15.12 8.86 27.39
C LEU A 523 15.98 7.83 26.65
N ALA A 524 16.44 8.16 25.43
CA ALA A 524 17.34 7.30 24.65
C ALA A 524 18.68 7.06 25.35
N ALA A 525 19.24 8.09 26.00
CA ALA A 525 20.46 7.97 26.78
C ALA A 525 20.27 7.03 27.98
N HIS A 526 19.21 7.19 28.77
CA HIS A 526 18.92 6.34 29.94
C HIS A 526 18.57 4.89 29.55
N LEU A 527 17.88 4.68 28.43
CA LEU A 527 17.63 3.33 27.89
C LEU A 527 18.91 2.63 27.46
N THR A 528 19.99 3.36 27.16
CA THR A 528 21.22 2.77 26.61
C THR A 528 22.44 3.00 27.50
N ASP A 529 22.20 3.46 28.72
CA ASP A 529 23.20 3.58 29.76
C ASP A 529 23.68 2.16 30.15
N PRO A 530 24.99 1.88 30.15
CA PRO A 530 25.52 0.61 30.64
C PRO A 530 25.13 0.25 32.09
N GLN A 531 24.76 1.24 32.90
CA GLN A 531 24.25 1.05 34.26
C GLN A 531 22.76 0.66 34.29
N ASN A 532 22.04 0.78 33.18
CA ASN A 532 20.66 0.30 33.08
C ASN A 532 20.64 -1.24 33.19
N PRO A 533 20.01 -1.81 34.23
CA PRO A 533 20.11 -3.23 34.52
C PRO A 533 19.32 -4.11 33.55
N LEU A 534 18.44 -3.55 32.72
CA LEU A 534 17.46 -4.34 31.95
C LEU A 534 17.85 -4.48 30.49
N THR A 535 18.25 -3.40 29.83
CA THR A 535 18.37 -3.35 28.36
C THR A 535 19.25 -4.46 27.77
N ALA A 536 20.45 -4.67 28.34
CA ALA A 536 21.35 -5.72 27.90
C ALA A 536 20.82 -7.13 28.20
N ARG A 537 20.20 -7.34 29.37
CA ARG A 537 19.62 -8.63 29.76
C ARG A 537 18.45 -9.01 28.83
N VAL A 538 17.62 -8.03 28.48
CA VAL A 538 16.46 -8.24 27.62
C VAL A 538 16.88 -8.65 26.22
N ILE A 539 17.82 -7.94 25.59
CA ILE A 539 18.27 -8.30 24.23
C ILE A 539 18.97 -9.66 24.20
N VAL A 540 19.86 -9.92 25.17
CA VAL A 540 20.53 -11.23 25.29
C VAL A 540 19.52 -12.36 25.44
N ASN A 541 18.50 -12.17 26.28
CA ASN A 541 17.44 -13.15 26.47
C ASN A 541 16.58 -13.34 25.21
N ARG A 542 16.28 -12.28 24.46
CA ARG A 542 15.54 -12.35 23.19
C ARG A 542 16.33 -13.10 22.13
N LEU A 543 17.62 -12.78 21.95
CA LEU A 543 18.49 -13.49 21.01
C LEU A 543 18.65 -14.97 21.40
N TRP A 544 18.82 -15.26 22.70
CA TRP A 544 18.82 -16.61 23.23
C TRP A 544 17.52 -17.36 22.94
N HIS A 545 16.37 -16.73 23.20
CA HIS A 545 15.05 -17.28 22.89
C HIS A 545 14.91 -17.62 21.41
N HIS A 546 15.30 -16.69 20.52
CA HIS A 546 15.22 -16.94 19.09
C HIS A 546 16.14 -18.06 18.64
N VAL A 547 17.31 -18.29 19.27
CA VAL A 547 18.19 -19.44 18.95
C VAL A 547 17.66 -20.77 19.53
N PHE A 548 17.36 -20.82 20.82
CA PHE A 548 17.06 -22.06 21.54
C PHE A 548 15.56 -22.37 21.70
N GLY A 549 14.67 -21.48 21.25
CA GLY A 549 13.21 -21.63 21.33
C GLY A 549 12.60 -21.22 22.67
N ARG A 550 13.42 -21.05 23.73
CA ARG A 550 13.01 -20.60 25.06
C ARG A 550 14.07 -19.69 25.65
N GLY A 551 13.65 -18.51 26.12
CA GLY A 551 14.55 -17.58 26.81
C GLY A 551 15.02 -18.12 28.16
N LEU A 552 16.17 -17.64 28.66
CA LEU A 552 16.57 -17.85 30.04
C LEU A 552 15.48 -17.35 31.00
N VAL A 553 14.90 -16.19 30.68
CA VAL A 553 13.59 -15.71 31.16
C VAL A 553 12.57 -16.06 30.09
N ALA A 554 11.64 -16.96 30.39
CA ALA A 554 10.68 -17.44 29.40
C ALA A 554 9.67 -16.39 28.97
N THR A 555 9.30 -15.47 29.87
CA THR A 555 8.43 -14.32 29.60
C THR A 555 9.27 -13.21 28.97
N THR A 556 9.54 -13.32 27.68
CA THR A 556 10.45 -12.41 26.96
C THR A 556 10.03 -10.93 26.99
N ASP A 557 8.74 -10.65 27.19
CA ASP A 557 8.19 -9.29 27.30
C ASP A 557 7.88 -8.84 28.74
N ASN A 558 8.18 -9.67 29.75
CA ASN A 558 7.94 -9.33 31.15
C ASN A 558 9.04 -9.88 32.07
N PHE A 559 9.93 -8.98 32.51
CA PHE A 559 10.99 -9.22 33.50
C PHE A 559 10.59 -8.77 34.92
N GLY A 560 9.38 -8.24 35.09
CA GLY A 560 8.82 -7.89 36.39
C GLY A 560 8.41 -9.11 37.20
N ARG A 561 7.81 -8.89 38.38
CA ARG A 561 7.41 -9.94 39.33
C ARG A 561 6.34 -10.91 38.81
N LEU A 562 5.56 -10.50 37.80
CA LEU A 562 4.61 -11.39 37.10
C LEU A 562 5.28 -12.22 35.99
N GLY A 563 6.52 -11.88 35.62
CA GLY A 563 7.34 -12.68 34.74
C GLY A 563 7.88 -13.95 35.40
N GLN A 564 8.41 -14.86 34.60
CA GLN A 564 9.15 -16.02 35.10
C GLN A 564 10.56 -15.62 35.52
N THR A 565 11.07 -16.19 36.61
CA THR A 565 12.46 -16.01 37.02
C THR A 565 13.41 -16.64 36.00
N PRO A 566 14.62 -16.09 35.80
CA PRO A 566 15.60 -16.69 34.91
C PRO A 566 15.97 -18.11 35.38
N THR A 567 16.05 -19.05 34.45
CA THR A 567 16.50 -20.43 34.74
C THR A 567 17.96 -20.46 35.20
N HIS A 568 18.79 -19.57 34.65
CA HIS A 568 20.21 -19.43 34.96
C HIS A 568 20.56 -17.93 35.14
N PRO A 569 20.29 -17.33 36.32
CA PRO A 569 20.47 -15.89 36.55
C PRO A 569 21.92 -15.43 36.34
N GLU A 570 22.89 -16.16 36.89
CA GLU A 570 24.32 -15.83 36.75
C GLU A 570 24.78 -15.88 35.28
N LEU A 571 24.24 -16.81 34.49
CA LEU A 571 24.53 -16.89 33.06
C LEU A 571 23.94 -15.69 32.31
N LEU A 572 22.71 -15.28 32.64
CA LEU A 572 22.09 -14.10 32.03
C LEU A 572 22.92 -12.83 32.31
N ASP A 573 23.37 -12.66 33.55
CA ASP A 573 24.21 -11.53 33.95
C ASP A 573 25.57 -11.54 33.24
N PHE A 574 26.22 -12.71 33.18
CA PHE A 574 27.47 -12.89 32.46
C PHE A 574 27.33 -12.54 30.97
N LEU A 575 26.30 -13.07 30.31
CA LEU A 575 26.07 -12.82 28.88
C LEU A 575 25.71 -11.34 28.61
N ALA A 576 24.94 -10.70 29.49
CA ALA A 576 24.63 -9.28 29.37
C ALA A 576 25.88 -8.39 29.52
N ALA A 577 26.73 -8.68 30.51
CA ALA A 577 27.99 -7.96 30.69
C ALA A 577 28.94 -8.16 29.50
N GLN A 578 29.05 -9.40 28.99
CA GLN A 578 29.86 -9.71 27.82
C GLN A 578 29.32 -9.01 26.56
N PHE A 579 28.00 -8.96 26.38
CA PHE A 579 27.38 -8.27 25.24
C PHE A 579 27.69 -6.76 25.23
N ILE A 580 27.67 -6.11 26.41
CA ILE A 580 28.10 -4.71 26.56
C ILE A 580 29.59 -4.58 26.22
N ALA A 581 30.44 -5.43 26.78
CA ALA A 581 31.89 -5.39 26.57
C ALA A 581 32.29 -5.61 25.09
N ASP A 582 31.52 -6.42 24.36
CA ASP A 582 31.70 -6.66 22.92
C ASP A 582 31.08 -5.57 22.03
N GLY A 583 30.64 -4.44 22.61
CA GLY A 583 30.10 -3.29 21.88
C GLY A 583 28.67 -3.46 21.40
N GLY A 584 27.94 -4.47 21.88
CA GLY A 584 26.53 -4.69 21.54
C GLY A 584 26.27 -5.23 20.13
N SER A 585 27.23 -5.94 19.52
CA SER A 585 27.05 -6.61 18.22
C SER A 585 26.12 -7.81 18.37
N MET A 586 24.93 -7.70 17.77
CA MET A 586 23.96 -8.81 17.73
C MET A 586 24.49 -9.96 16.89
N ARG A 587 25.16 -9.68 15.77
CA ARG A 587 25.73 -10.72 14.90
C ARG A 587 26.76 -11.57 15.63
N ARG A 588 27.70 -10.94 16.33
CA ARG A 588 28.74 -11.64 17.09
C ARG A 588 28.14 -12.47 18.22
N PHE A 589 27.10 -11.95 18.88
CA PHE A 589 26.39 -12.71 19.92
C PHE A 589 25.68 -13.94 19.34
N ILE A 590 24.96 -13.80 18.22
CA ILE A 590 24.30 -14.93 17.52
C ILE A 590 25.35 -15.97 17.11
N HIS A 591 26.49 -15.54 16.55
CA HIS A 591 27.61 -16.44 16.22
C HIS A 591 28.07 -17.24 17.44
N ALA A 592 28.23 -16.58 18.59
CA ALA A 592 28.64 -17.24 19.82
C ALA A 592 27.62 -18.30 20.27
N LEU A 593 26.31 -18.04 20.14
CA LEU A 593 25.25 -19.00 20.49
C LEU A 593 25.25 -20.23 19.59
N VAL A 594 25.33 -20.04 18.26
CA VAL A 594 25.32 -21.16 17.30
C VAL A 594 26.62 -21.97 17.30
N SER A 595 27.70 -21.42 17.86
CA SER A 595 28.98 -22.12 18.05
C SER A 595 29.02 -23.00 19.31
N THR A 596 27.96 -23.01 20.13
CA THR A 596 27.95 -23.75 21.39
C THR A 596 27.75 -25.26 21.19
N ARG A 597 28.29 -26.07 22.11
CA ARG A 597 27.92 -27.50 22.21
C ARG A 597 26.43 -27.70 22.45
N ALA A 598 25.74 -26.74 23.10
CA ALA A 598 24.30 -26.80 23.31
C ALA A 598 23.55 -26.75 21.96
N PHE A 599 23.97 -25.85 21.06
CA PHE A 599 23.42 -25.76 19.71
C PHE A 599 23.71 -27.03 18.87
N ALA A 600 24.83 -27.70 19.09
CA ALA A 600 25.21 -28.90 18.33
C ALA A 600 24.53 -30.21 18.79
N ARG A 601 23.84 -30.22 19.94
CA ARG A 601 23.21 -31.44 20.51
C ARG A 601 22.13 -32.01 19.59
N SER A 602 21.95 -33.33 19.62
CA SER A 602 20.80 -34.01 19.02
C SER A 602 19.55 -33.85 19.88
N ALA A 603 18.38 -34.07 19.28
CA ALA A 603 17.09 -34.03 19.97
C ALA A 603 16.80 -35.30 20.80
N SER A 604 17.62 -36.35 20.65
CA SER A 604 17.46 -37.64 21.33
C SER A 604 17.80 -37.54 22.82
N ALA A 605 16.96 -38.13 23.68
CA ALA A 605 17.23 -38.24 25.11
C ALA A 605 16.67 -39.54 25.70
N SER A 606 17.24 -39.98 26.81
CA SER A 606 16.71 -41.12 27.56
C SER A 606 15.37 -40.78 28.21
N ALA A 607 14.51 -41.78 28.44
CA ALA A 607 13.25 -41.58 29.15
C ALA A 607 13.45 -40.97 30.56
N ALA A 608 14.56 -41.32 31.22
CA ALA A 608 14.91 -40.76 32.52
C ALA A 608 15.27 -39.27 32.45
N ASP A 609 16.00 -38.84 31.43
CA ASP A 609 16.32 -37.41 31.22
C ASP A 609 15.08 -36.60 30.83
N LEU A 610 14.18 -37.17 30.01
CA LEU A 610 12.90 -36.55 29.66
C LEU A 610 12.00 -36.34 30.88
N ALA A 611 11.97 -37.30 31.80
CA ALA A 611 11.20 -37.19 33.04
C ALA A 611 11.81 -36.16 34.02
N ARG A 612 13.15 -35.99 34.01
CA ARG A 612 13.85 -35.07 34.92
C ARG A 612 13.84 -33.62 34.43
N ASP A 613 13.93 -33.40 33.12
CA ASP A 613 13.90 -32.09 32.49
C ASP A 613 12.98 -32.09 31.25
N PRO A 614 11.65 -32.16 31.48
CA PRO A 614 10.67 -32.24 30.40
C PRO A 614 10.70 -31.00 29.50
N ASP A 615 10.90 -29.82 30.08
CA ASP A 615 10.95 -28.54 29.36
C ASP A 615 12.34 -28.22 28.77
N ASN A 616 13.32 -29.11 28.95
CA ASN A 616 14.69 -28.97 28.47
C ASN A 616 15.38 -27.67 28.94
N LEU A 617 15.13 -27.26 30.19
CA LEU A 617 15.64 -26.01 30.78
C LEU A 617 17.18 -25.98 30.82
N HIS A 618 17.84 -27.14 30.95
CA HIS A 618 19.30 -27.25 30.97
C HIS A 618 19.91 -27.50 29.59
N LEU A 619 19.08 -27.47 28.53
CA LEU A 619 19.46 -27.70 27.15
C LEU A 619 20.23 -29.02 26.93
N ALA A 620 20.00 -30.04 27.76
CA ALA A 620 20.72 -31.32 27.68
C ALA A 620 20.52 -32.02 26.32
N ARG A 621 19.48 -31.67 25.58
CA ARG A 621 19.19 -32.05 24.19
C ARG A 621 18.82 -30.81 23.37
N TRP A 622 18.67 -30.96 22.05
CA TRP A 622 18.01 -29.94 21.23
C TRP A 622 16.47 -30.01 21.38
N THR A 623 15.81 -28.86 21.34
CA THR A 623 14.35 -28.75 21.33
C THR A 623 13.85 -28.67 19.89
N VAL A 624 13.17 -29.71 19.43
CA VAL A 624 12.52 -29.70 18.10
C VAL A 624 11.51 -28.55 18.06
N ARG A 625 11.61 -27.68 17.04
CA ARG A 625 10.80 -26.45 16.96
C ARG A 625 10.20 -26.25 15.58
N ARG A 626 9.00 -25.67 15.53
CA ARG A 626 8.35 -25.28 14.28
C ARG A 626 9.11 -24.10 13.65
N LEU A 627 9.30 -24.13 12.34
CA LEU A 627 9.73 -22.98 11.55
C LEU A 627 8.67 -21.88 11.61
N GLU A 628 9.12 -20.64 11.53
CA GLU A 628 8.23 -19.48 11.43
C GLU A 628 7.53 -19.45 10.08
N ALA A 629 6.37 -18.79 10.02
CA ALA A 629 5.54 -18.66 8.82
C ALA A 629 6.35 -18.21 7.60
N GLU A 630 7.22 -17.21 7.78
CA GLU A 630 8.09 -16.65 6.76
C GLU A 630 9.08 -17.69 6.22
N ALA A 631 9.72 -18.46 7.12
CA ALA A 631 10.69 -19.48 6.72
C ALA A 631 10.02 -20.65 5.97
N ILE A 632 8.78 -21.01 6.35
CA ILE A 632 7.99 -22.03 5.63
C ILE A 632 7.67 -21.54 4.21
N ARG A 633 7.08 -20.35 4.10
CA ARG A 633 6.72 -19.75 2.79
C ARG A 633 7.95 -19.55 1.90
N ASP A 634 9.01 -18.97 2.45
CA ASP A 634 10.25 -18.68 1.71
C ASP A 634 10.97 -19.96 1.28
N SER A 635 10.88 -21.04 2.07
CA SER A 635 11.39 -22.36 1.66
C SER A 635 10.64 -22.90 0.44
N ILE A 636 9.32 -22.77 0.42
CA ILE A 636 8.50 -23.27 -0.71
C ILE A 636 8.83 -22.47 -1.98
N LEU A 637 8.97 -21.15 -1.86
CA LEU A 637 9.42 -20.28 -2.96
C LEU A 637 10.85 -20.59 -3.43
N HIS A 638 11.75 -20.91 -2.50
CA HIS A 638 13.11 -21.31 -2.82
C HIS A 638 13.13 -22.64 -3.60
N LEU A 639 12.39 -23.64 -3.11
CA LEU A 639 12.24 -24.94 -3.76
C LEU A 639 11.62 -24.80 -5.15
N SER A 640 10.61 -23.96 -5.33
CA SER A 640 10.00 -23.69 -6.65
C SER A 640 10.91 -22.94 -7.62
N GLY A 641 11.96 -22.28 -7.10
CA GLY A 641 12.89 -21.47 -7.90
C GLY A 641 12.30 -20.12 -8.32
N LYS A 642 11.18 -19.72 -7.71
CA LYS A 642 10.53 -18.43 -7.97
C LYS A 642 10.97 -17.33 -7.03
N LEU A 643 11.65 -17.66 -5.92
CA LEU A 643 12.02 -16.70 -4.89
C LEU A 643 12.80 -15.50 -5.47
N ASP A 644 12.17 -14.33 -5.45
CA ASP A 644 12.81 -13.05 -5.69
C ASP A 644 13.50 -12.59 -4.40
N ALA A 645 14.83 -12.61 -4.45
CA ALA A 645 15.71 -12.20 -3.36
C ALA A 645 16.13 -10.72 -3.45
N THR A 646 15.52 -9.93 -4.34
CA THR A 646 15.80 -8.49 -4.44
C THR A 646 15.46 -7.81 -3.12
N PRO A 647 16.42 -7.15 -2.45
CA PRO A 647 16.16 -6.52 -1.16
C PRO A 647 15.52 -5.13 -1.33
N PHE A 648 14.84 -4.67 -0.28
CA PHE A 648 14.32 -3.29 -0.11
C PHE A 648 13.23 -2.82 -1.09
N GLY A 649 12.55 -1.73 -0.77
CA GLY A 649 11.53 -1.10 -1.63
C GLY A 649 10.10 -1.33 -1.16
N GLN A 650 9.13 -1.03 -1.99
CA GLN A 650 7.72 -1.10 -1.58
C GLN A 650 7.27 -2.54 -1.25
N PRO A 651 6.32 -2.70 -0.31
CA PRO A 651 5.77 -4.01 0.02
C PRO A 651 4.98 -4.59 -1.15
N VAL A 652 4.86 -5.92 -1.16
CA VAL A 652 4.16 -6.68 -2.19
C VAL A 652 3.00 -7.48 -1.59
N PRO A 653 1.96 -7.83 -2.37
CA PRO A 653 0.93 -8.75 -1.88
C PRO A 653 1.53 -10.13 -1.57
N GLY A 654 0.88 -10.91 -0.70
CA GLY A 654 1.35 -12.23 -0.28
C GLY A 654 1.48 -13.28 -1.39
N THR A 655 0.86 -13.04 -2.55
CA THR A 655 0.98 -13.88 -3.76
C THR A 655 2.27 -13.62 -4.55
N ALA A 656 2.95 -12.50 -4.33
CA ALA A 656 4.19 -12.18 -5.03
C ALA A 656 5.34 -13.08 -4.55
N PRO A 657 6.21 -13.58 -5.43
CA PRO A 657 7.21 -14.59 -5.08
C PRO A 657 8.44 -14.01 -4.36
N ARG A 658 8.28 -12.93 -3.59
CA ARG A 658 9.34 -12.25 -2.85
C ARG A 658 9.48 -12.83 -1.43
N ARG A 659 10.65 -12.65 -0.80
CA ARG A 659 10.87 -12.95 0.63
C ARG A 659 9.74 -12.38 1.49
N SER A 660 9.26 -13.18 2.45
CA SER A 660 8.06 -12.87 3.24
C SER A 660 8.17 -11.62 4.10
N VAL A 661 9.39 -11.18 4.44
CA VAL A 661 9.61 -9.90 5.14
C VAL A 661 9.12 -8.68 4.34
N TYR A 662 9.03 -8.79 3.01
CA TYR A 662 8.54 -7.72 2.12
C TYR A 662 7.04 -7.82 1.80
N VAL A 663 6.35 -8.83 2.33
CA VAL A 663 4.90 -8.95 2.18
C VAL A 663 4.22 -7.85 2.98
N GLN A 664 3.18 -7.27 2.39
CA GLN A 664 2.42 -6.16 2.96
C GLN A 664 1.79 -6.54 4.31
N VAL A 665 1.91 -5.68 5.31
CA VAL A 665 1.38 -5.89 6.67
C VAL A 665 0.27 -4.89 6.94
N ILE A 666 -0.96 -5.27 6.58
CA ILE A 666 -2.19 -4.50 6.81
C ILE A 666 -2.86 -5.01 8.09
N ARG A 667 -3.02 -4.15 9.10
CA ARG A 667 -3.48 -4.55 10.44
C ARG A 667 -4.84 -5.26 10.44
N ASN A 668 -5.80 -4.80 9.62
CA ASN A 668 -7.12 -5.41 9.55
C ASN A 668 -7.25 -6.47 8.45
N GLN A 669 -6.17 -6.75 7.70
CA GLN A 669 -6.17 -7.70 6.58
C GLN A 669 -4.78 -8.33 6.42
N LEU A 670 -4.35 -9.09 7.44
CA LEU A 670 -3.09 -9.82 7.37
C LEU A 670 -3.13 -10.93 6.30
N ASP A 671 -1.95 -11.32 5.82
CA ASP A 671 -1.83 -12.42 4.87
C ASP A 671 -2.39 -13.73 5.47
N PRO A 672 -3.32 -14.42 4.81
CA PRO A 672 -3.96 -15.61 5.36
C PRO A 672 -2.98 -16.76 5.60
N PHE A 673 -2.02 -16.97 4.71
CA PHE A 673 -1.03 -18.05 4.85
C PHE A 673 -0.11 -17.77 6.03
N LEU A 674 0.46 -16.57 6.11
CA LEU A 674 1.35 -16.21 7.22
C LEU A 674 0.61 -16.28 8.56
N THR A 675 -0.65 -15.84 8.61
CA THR A 675 -1.49 -15.89 9.80
C THR A 675 -1.78 -17.33 10.23
N ALA A 676 -2.06 -18.25 9.29
CA ALA A 676 -2.29 -19.67 9.60
C ALA A 676 -1.09 -20.31 10.32
N PHE A 677 0.12 -19.84 10.05
CA PHE A 677 1.36 -20.28 10.70
C PHE A 677 1.81 -19.38 11.85
N ASP A 678 0.87 -18.68 12.50
CA ASP A 678 1.03 -17.85 13.69
C ASP A 678 1.92 -16.61 13.49
N MET A 679 1.83 -15.95 12.32
CA MET A 679 2.37 -14.59 12.18
C MET A 679 1.73 -13.66 13.23
N PRO A 680 2.53 -12.89 13.99
CA PRO A 680 1.98 -12.02 15.02
C PRO A 680 1.07 -10.93 14.48
N VAL A 681 -0.05 -10.70 15.14
CA VAL A 681 -0.89 -9.51 14.89
C VAL A 681 -0.15 -8.27 15.42
N PRO A 682 0.11 -7.23 14.60
CA PRO A 682 0.87 -6.06 15.03
C PRO A 682 0.03 -5.05 15.83
N SER A 683 -0.77 -5.55 16.77
CA SER A 683 -1.57 -4.80 17.72
C SER A 683 -0.90 -4.62 19.08
N ALA A 684 0.16 -5.39 19.38
CA ALA A 684 0.96 -5.27 20.59
C ALA A 684 2.39 -5.77 20.33
N PRO A 685 3.40 -5.35 21.14
CA PRO A 685 4.77 -5.88 21.05
C PRO A 685 4.80 -7.39 21.28
N ARG A 686 5.61 -8.12 20.50
CA ARG A 686 5.69 -9.60 20.60
C ARG A 686 7.14 -10.09 20.64
N GLY A 687 7.62 -10.41 21.84
CA GLY A 687 8.95 -10.99 22.07
C GLY A 687 9.02 -12.50 21.95
N ALA A 688 7.89 -13.20 22.07
CA ALA A 688 7.75 -14.61 21.76
C ALA A 688 6.49 -14.80 20.91
N ARG A 689 6.60 -15.60 19.85
CA ARG A 689 5.47 -15.92 18.97
C ARG A 689 4.68 -17.10 19.53
N ASP A 690 3.37 -17.09 19.30
CA ASP A 690 2.54 -18.25 19.56
C ASP A 690 2.92 -19.39 18.60
N VAL A 691 2.89 -20.63 19.08
CA VAL A 691 3.16 -21.82 18.27
C VAL A 691 2.00 -22.78 18.46
N THR A 692 1.06 -22.72 17.53
CA THR A 692 -0.09 -23.62 17.47
C THR A 692 0.21 -24.78 16.51
N ASN A 693 -0.44 -25.92 16.75
CA ASN A 693 -0.41 -27.08 15.88
C ASN A 693 -1.86 -27.48 15.57
N VAL A 694 -2.42 -26.88 14.51
CA VAL A 694 -3.82 -27.00 14.16
C VAL A 694 -3.99 -27.60 12.75
N PRO A 695 -5.04 -28.39 12.48
CA PRO A 695 -5.26 -28.99 11.16
C PRO A 695 -5.31 -27.96 10.00
N ALA A 696 -5.74 -26.73 10.29
CA ALA A 696 -5.79 -25.64 9.32
C ALA A 696 -4.42 -25.34 8.68
N GLN A 697 -3.31 -25.55 9.39
CA GLN A 697 -1.95 -25.34 8.86
C GLN A 697 -1.61 -26.35 7.76
N SER A 698 -1.87 -27.64 7.99
CA SER A 698 -1.69 -28.67 6.96
C SER A 698 -2.65 -28.46 5.78
N LEU A 699 -3.89 -28.05 6.05
CA LEU A 699 -4.84 -27.73 4.99
C LEU A 699 -4.41 -26.51 4.16
N ALA A 700 -3.78 -25.51 4.76
CA ALA A 700 -3.22 -24.37 4.03
C ALA A 700 -2.11 -24.83 3.07
N LEU A 701 -1.18 -25.67 3.51
CA LEU A 701 -0.13 -26.23 2.63
C LEU A 701 -0.67 -27.09 1.50
N LEU A 702 -1.82 -27.77 1.70
CA LEU A 702 -2.43 -28.61 0.67
C LEU A 702 -3.28 -27.84 -0.34
N ASN A 703 -4.01 -26.82 0.12
CA ASN A 703 -5.10 -26.22 -0.65
C ASN A 703 -4.85 -24.77 -1.07
N ASP A 704 -3.83 -24.10 -0.53
CA ASP A 704 -3.51 -22.75 -0.97
C ASP A 704 -3.09 -22.77 -2.46
N PRO A 705 -3.76 -21.99 -3.34
CA PRO A 705 -3.47 -22.01 -4.77
C PRO A 705 -2.03 -21.65 -5.10
N ALA A 706 -1.42 -20.72 -4.36
CA ALA A 706 -0.03 -20.33 -4.59
C ALA A 706 0.92 -21.48 -4.24
N ILE A 707 0.66 -22.21 -3.15
CA ILE A 707 1.44 -23.38 -2.77
C ILE A 707 1.32 -24.50 -3.82
N GLN A 708 0.13 -24.75 -4.36
CA GLN A 708 -0.05 -25.74 -5.42
C GLN A 708 0.72 -25.36 -6.70
N THR A 709 0.71 -24.09 -7.09
CA THR A 709 1.49 -23.58 -8.21
C THR A 709 2.99 -23.75 -7.96
N TRP A 710 3.49 -23.36 -6.79
CA TRP A 710 4.91 -23.48 -6.46
C TRP A 710 5.37 -24.94 -6.33
N ALA A 711 4.50 -25.84 -5.87
CA ALA A 711 4.78 -27.28 -5.89
C ALA A 711 4.89 -27.82 -7.32
N ALA A 712 4.05 -27.34 -8.24
CA ALA A 712 4.13 -27.70 -9.66
C ALA A 712 5.43 -27.17 -10.29
N ASP A 713 5.81 -25.93 -10.00
CA ASP A 713 7.07 -25.33 -10.44
C ASP A 713 8.29 -26.12 -9.91
N TRP A 714 8.27 -26.52 -8.64
CA TRP A 714 9.33 -27.35 -8.04
C TRP A 714 9.40 -28.73 -8.68
N ALA A 715 8.25 -29.37 -8.93
CA ALA A 715 8.21 -30.62 -9.67
C ALA A 715 8.78 -30.44 -11.09
N ALA A 716 8.38 -29.41 -11.83
CA ALA A 716 8.81 -29.19 -13.20
C ALA A 716 10.34 -28.97 -13.32
N ARG A 717 10.96 -28.25 -12.37
CA ARG A 717 12.40 -27.94 -12.42
C ARG A 717 13.31 -29.09 -12.00
N THR A 718 12.80 -30.14 -11.36
CA THR A 718 13.63 -31.31 -10.95
C THR A 718 13.95 -32.29 -12.09
N GLU A 719 13.79 -31.81 -13.33
CA GLU A 719 14.18 -32.36 -14.64
C GLU A 719 13.58 -33.72 -15.03
N THR A 720 13.14 -33.82 -16.29
CA THR A 720 12.53 -35.02 -16.89
C THR A 720 13.56 -36.05 -17.39
N GLN A 721 14.86 -35.75 -17.33
CA GLN A 721 15.92 -36.65 -17.81
C GLN A 721 16.57 -37.50 -16.70
N LEU A 722 16.33 -37.18 -15.43
CA LEU A 722 16.79 -37.99 -14.30
C LEU A 722 15.95 -39.26 -14.17
N ALA A 723 16.59 -40.38 -13.80
CA ALA A 723 15.84 -41.56 -13.40
C ALA A 723 14.96 -41.24 -12.17
N PRO A 724 13.75 -41.84 -12.03
CA PRO A 724 12.84 -41.53 -10.92
C PRO A 724 13.50 -41.61 -9.54
N GLU A 725 14.38 -42.57 -9.32
CA GLU A 725 15.13 -42.71 -8.06
C GLU A 725 16.01 -41.49 -7.77
N GLN A 726 16.77 -41.04 -8.77
CA GLN A 726 17.66 -39.88 -8.66
C GLN A 726 16.87 -38.60 -8.41
N ARG A 727 15.70 -38.46 -9.05
CA ARG A 727 14.81 -37.32 -8.86
C ARG A 727 14.21 -37.27 -7.46
N VAL A 728 13.76 -38.41 -6.91
CA VAL A 728 13.30 -38.49 -5.52
C VAL A 728 14.42 -38.10 -4.56
N ARG A 729 15.64 -38.64 -4.74
CA ARG A 729 16.80 -38.28 -3.90
C ARG A 729 17.10 -36.79 -3.94
N LEU A 730 17.12 -36.18 -5.12
CA LEU A 730 17.30 -34.74 -5.29
C LEU A 730 16.23 -33.93 -4.55
N MET A 731 14.96 -34.32 -4.65
CA MET A 731 13.87 -33.62 -3.95
C MET A 731 14.00 -33.73 -2.43
N PHE A 732 14.43 -34.88 -1.89
CA PHE A 732 14.71 -35.05 -0.46
C PHE A 732 15.91 -34.22 -0.01
N GLN A 733 17.00 -34.19 -0.79
CA GLN A 733 18.16 -33.34 -0.51
C GLN A 733 17.78 -31.86 -0.50
N GLN A 734 16.99 -31.40 -1.48
CA GLN A 734 16.54 -30.00 -1.56
C GLN A 734 15.61 -29.62 -0.40
N ALA A 735 14.60 -30.46 -0.10
CA ALA A 735 13.59 -30.13 0.89
C ALA A 735 14.04 -30.38 2.33
N LEU A 736 14.78 -31.46 2.57
CA LEU A 736 15.13 -31.98 3.90
C LEU A 736 16.63 -31.95 4.20
N ALA A 737 17.49 -31.61 3.25
CA ALA A 737 18.96 -31.59 3.40
C ALA A 737 19.58 -32.96 3.76
N ARG A 738 18.90 -34.06 3.42
CA ARG A 738 19.37 -35.43 3.64
C ARG A 738 18.91 -36.37 2.51
N GLU A 739 19.53 -37.54 2.42
CA GLU A 739 19.01 -38.63 1.60
C GLU A 739 17.68 -39.17 2.14
N PRO A 740 16.79 -39.67 1.28
CA PRO A 740 15.65 -40.47 1.72
C PRO A 740 16.14 -41.77 2.33
N GLU A 741 15.52 -42.19 3.42
CA GLU A 741 15.71 -43.54 3.95
C GLU A 741 15.23 -44.59 2.92
N PRO A 742 15.74 -45.84 2.93
CA PRO A 742 15.36 -46.85 1.95
C PRO A 742 13.84 -47.07 1.84
N ASN A 743 13.11 -47.01 2.96
CA ASN A 743 11.66 -47.12 2.99
C ASN A 743 10.96 -45.87 2.43
N GLU A 744 11.48 -44.66 2.69
CA GLU A 744 10.95 -43.40 2.14
C GLU A 744 11.12 -43.38 0.62
N LEU A 745 12.29 -43.75 0.12
CA LEU A 745 12.56 -43.83 -1.31
C LEU A 745 11.59 -44.79 -2.02
N GLN A 746 11.44 -46.01 -1.49
CA GLN A 746 10.52 -47.00 -2.04
C GLN A 746 9.04 -46.57 -1.91
N ALA A 747 8.67 -45.85 -0.85
CA ALA A 747 7.34 -45.29 -0.70
C ALA A 747 7.07 -44.16 -1.72
N SER A 748 8.01 -43.24 -1.92
CA SER A 748 7.91 -42.16 -2.90
C SER A 748 7.83 -42.68 -4.34
N LEU A 749 8.65 -43.67 -4.70
CA LEU A 749 8.59 -44.29 -6.03
C LEU A 749 7.23 -44.96 -6.28
N ARG A 750 6.73 -45.74 -5.32
CA ARG A 750 5.38 -46.35 -5.41
C ARG A 750 4.29 -45.29 -5.46
N PHE A 751 4.44 -44.20 -4.71
CA PHE A 751 3.48 -43.10 -4.68
C PHE A 751 3.38 -42.40 -6.05
N VAL A 752 4.53 -42.08 -6.66
CA VAL A 752 4.60 -41.51 -8.02
C VAL A 752 3.99 -42.46 -9.04
N GLU A 753 4.34 -43.75 -9.01
CA GLU A 753 3.79 -44.74 -9.95
C GLU A 753 2.27 -44.91 -9.80
N SER A 754 1.76 -44.92 -8.56
CA SER A 754 0.32 -44.96 -8.29
C SER A 754 -0.37 -43.72 -8.86
N HIS A 755 0.15 -42.53 -8.58
CA HIS A 755 -0.43 -41.27 -9.07
C HIS A 755 -0.31 -41.14 -10.59
N LEU A 756 0.76 -41.65 -11.19
CA LEU A 756 0.92 -41.72 -12.64
C LEU A 756 -0.12 -42.65 -13.26
N THR A 757 -0.35 -43.82 -12.65
CA THR A 757 -1.38 -44.76 -13.09
C THR A 757 -2.77 -44.16 -12.95
N GLU A 758 -3.07 -43.51 -11.83
CA GLU A 758 -4.34 -42.81 -11.61
C GLU A 758 -4.53 -41.64 -12.57
N ALA A 759 -3.49 -40.83 -12.81
CA ALA A 759 -3.54 -39.70 -13.73
C ALA A 759 -3.69 -40.17 -15.19
N ARG A 760 -3.03 -41.26 -15.58
CA ARG A 760 -3.23 -41.92 -16.89
C ARG A 760 -4.65 -42.47 -17.02
N ALA A 761 -5.12 -43.23 -16.02
CA ALA A 761 -6.47 -43.77 -16.01
C ALA A 761 -7.53 -42.66 -16.05
N ARG A 762 -7.30 -41.54 -15.34
CA ARG A 762 -8.14 -40.33 -15.39
C ARG A 762 -8.12 -39.70 -16.78
N GLN A 763 -6.94 -39.52 -17.37
CA GLN A 763 -6.81 -38.97 -18.71
C GLN A 763 -7.47 -39.86 -19.76
N ASP A 764 -7.27 -41.18 -19.69
CA ASP A 764 -7.92 -42.17 -20.53
C ASP A 764 -9.43 -42.16 -20.33
N ARG A 765 -9.90 -42.00 -19.09
CA ARG A 765 -11.33 -41.86 -18.76
C ARG A 765 -11.90 -40.57 -19.33
N ILE A 766 -11.19 -39.45 -19.22
CA ILE A 766 -11.55 -38.16 -19.85
C ILE A 766 -11.66 -38.35 -21.37
N ILE A 767 -10.66 -38.96 -22.02
CA ILE A 767 -10.66 -39.24 -23.46
C ILE A 767 -11.83 -40.17 -23.82
N ALA A 768 -12.08 -41.22 -23.03
CA ALA A 768 -13.17 -42.17 -23.26
C ALA A 768 -14.54 -41.52 -23.06
N LEU A 769 -14.73 -40.70 -22.03
CA LEU A 769 -15.96 -39.96 -21.77
C LEU A 769 -16.22 -38.93 -22.88
N ARG A 770 -15.19 -38.17 -23.29
CA ARG A 770 -15.25 -37.25 -24.43
C ARG A 770 -15.70 -38.00 -25.69
N ARG A 771 -15.10 -39.17 -25.97
CA ARG A 771 -15.47 -40.04 -27.09
C ARG A 771 -16.88 -40.60 -26.97
N GLN A 772 -17.34 -41.01 -25.79
CA GLN A 772 -18.71 -41.51 -25.57
C GLN A 772 -19.75 -40.42 -25.76
N VAL A 773 -19.48 -39.22 -25.23
CA VAL A 773 -20.29 -38.02 -25.46
C VAL A 773 -20.35 -37.72 -26.96
N GLU A 774 -19.20 -37.76 -27.65
CA GLU A 774 -19.13 -37.54 -29.09
C GLU A 774 -19.90 -38.59 -29.90
N VAL A 775 -19.77 -39.88 -29.58
CA VAL A 775 -20.52 -40.97 -30.25
C VAL A 775 -22.03 -40.83 -30.06
N LEU A 776 -22.49 -40.52 -28.84
CA LEU A 776 -23.91 -40.31 -28.57
C LEU A 776 -24.45 -39.08 -29.32
N LEU A 777 -23.66 -38.03 -29.47
CA LEU A 777 -24.06 -36.83 -30.19
C LEU A 777 -23.94 -36.98 -31.72
N ALA A 778 -23.10 -37.90 -32.21
CA ALA A 778 -22.87 -38.14 -33.64
C ALA A 778 -24.12 -38.65 -34.37
N SER A 779 -24.97 -39.45 -33.70
CA SER A 779 -26.21 -39.98 -34.28
C SER A 779 -27.26 -38.91 -34.57
N VAL A 780 -27.18 -37.76 -33.89
CA VAL A 780 -28.14 -36.65 -33.98
C VAL A 780 -27.60 -35.52 -34.85
N ARG A 781 -26.27 -35.42 -34.99
CA ARG A 781 -25.61 -34.51 -35.94
C ARG A 781 -25.99 -34.79 -37.41
N SER A 782 -26.29 -36.03 -37.77
CA SER A 782 -26.72 -36.41 -39.14
C SER A 782 -28.19 -36.10 -39.45
N VAL A 783 -29.02 -35.84 -38.43
CA VAL A 783 -30.48 -35.60 -38.58
C VAL A 783 -30.83 -34.10 -38.56
N GLY A 784 -29.91 -33.25 -38.12
CA GLY A 784 -30.15 -31.82 -37.88
C GLY A 784 -29.83 -30.85 -39.02
N SER A 785 -29.68 -31.30 -40.28
CA SER A 785 -29.54 -30.40 -41.44
C SER A 785 -30.91 -30.13 -42.07
N VAL A 786 -31.77 -29.38 -41.37
CA VAL A 786 -32.94 -28.77 -41.99
C VAL A 786 -32.53 -27.36 -42.46
N ARG A 787 -32.32 -27.21 -43.77
CA ARG A 787 -32.26 -25.90 -44.44
C ARG A 787 -33.66 -25.28 -44.44
N SER A 788 -33.81 -24.09 -43.89
CA SER A 788 -35.00 -23.24 -44.08
C SER A 788 -34.72 -22.13 -45.11
N ALA A 789 -35.82 -21.59 -45.62
CA ALA A 789 -35.83 -20.75 -46.80
C ALA A 789 -35.27 -19.33 -46.54
N PRO A 790 -34.72 -18.65 -47.56
CA PRO A 790 -34.14 -17.33 -47.41
C PRO A 790 -35.17 -16.29 -46.92
N SER A 791 -34.80 -15.57 -45.86
CA SER A 791 -35.56 -14.44 -45.33
C SER A 791 -35.49 -13.23 -46.28
N LYS A 792 -36.57 -12.44 -46.33
CA LYS A 792 -36.70 -11.19 -47.09
C LYS A 792 -36.18 -9.94 -46.35
N VAL A 793 -35.51 -10.10 -45.21
CA VAL A 793 -34.97 -8.95 -44.44
C VAL A 793 -33.79 -8.31 -45.19
N LEU A 794 -33.79 -6.97 -45.29
CA LEU A 794 -32.70 -6.19 -45.87
C LEU A 794 -31.37 -6.44 -45.15
N ALA A 795 -30.27 -6.48 -45.91
CA ALA A 795 -28.95 -6.78 -45.39
C ALA A 795 -28.48 -5.76 -44.34
N PRO A 796 -27.77 -6.19 -43.27
CA PRO A 796 -27.17 -5.30 -42.28
C PRO A 796 -26.07 -4.42 -42.90
N LEU A 797 -25.74 -3.31 -42.23
CA LEU A 797 -24.60 -2.47 -42.60
C LEU A 797 -23.28 -3.23 -42.48
N ALA A 798 -23.17 -4.03 -41.41
CA ALA A 798 -22.08 -4.97 -41.16
C ALA A 798 -22.58 -6.16 -40.33
N GLU A 799 -21.98 -7.33 -40.58
CA GLU A 799 -22.28 -8.57 -39.88
C GLU A 799 -21.01 -9.39 -39.68
N TRP A 800 -20.71 -9.76 -38.44
CA TRP A 800 -19.62 -10.66 -38.10
C TRP A 800 -20.17 -12.02 -37.67
N THR A 801 -19.76 -13.08 -38.36
CA THR A 801 -20.16 -14.47 -38.07
C THR A 801 -19.12 -15.24 -37.26
N PHE A 802 -17.86 -14.80 -37.26
CA PHE A 802 -16.73 -15.41 -36.55
C PHE A 802 -16.41 -16.87 -36.91
N GLU A 803 -17.07 -17.43 -37.93
CA GLU A 803 -16.86 -18.82 -38.39
C GLU A 803 -15.48 -19.01 -39.03
N SER A 804 -15.03 -18.04 -39.83
CA SER A 804 -13.79 -18.15 -40.59
C SER A 804 -12.76 -17.07 -40.25
N ASP A 805 -13.18 -15.82 -40.06
CA ASP A 805 -12.29 -14.70 -39.83
C ASP A 805 -12.95 -13.55 -39.04
N LEU A 806 -12.25 -12.41 -38.96
CA LEU A 806 -12.67 -11.19 -38.29
C LEU A 806 -13.31 -10.16 -39.24
N THR A 807 -13.53 -10.55 -40.50
CA THR A 807 -14.09 -9.69 -41.53
C THR A 807 -15.60 -9.75 -41.44
N ASP A 808 -16.29 -8.63 -41.61
CA ASP A 808 -17.74 -8.68 -41.73
C ASP A 808 -18.14 -9.24 -43.11
N THR A 809 -19.33 -9.82 -43.23
CA THR A 809 -19.81 -10.46 -44.47
C THR A 809 -19.98 -9.47 -45.64
N GLN A 810 -19.99 -8.16 -45.38
CA GLN A 810 -20.02 -7.11 -46.41
C GLN A 810 -18.61 -6.58 -46.74
N GLY A 811 -17.57 -6.96 -45.98
CA GLY A 811 -16.19 -6.54 -46.15
C GLY A 811 -15.92 -5.06 -45.87
N ARG A 812 -16.77 -4.39 -45.10
CA ARG A 812 -16.75 -2.93 -44.87
C ARG A 812 -16.10 -2.51 -43.56
N LEU A 813 -16.10 -3.38 -42.56
CA LEU A 813 -15.69 -3.12 -41.17
C LEU A 813 -14.96 -4.33 -40.59
N PRO A 814 -13.71 -4.63 -41.03
CA PRO A 814 -12.92 -5.68 -40.42
C PRO A 814 -12.57 -5.34 -38.96
N LEU A 815 -12.54 -6.36 -38.10
CA LEU A 815 -12.19 -6.22 -36.69
C LEU A 815 -10.70 -6.44 -36.45
N THR A 816 -10.15 -5.66 -35.52
CA THR A 816 -8.81 -5.84 -34.94
C THR A 816 -8.95 -6.25 -33.49
N LEU A 817 -8.27 -7.33 -33.09
CA LEU A 817 -8.28 -7.85 -31.72
C LEU A 817 -7.32 -7.07 -30.82
N SER A 818 -7.62 -7.00 -29.52
CA SER A 818 -6.80 -6.39 -28.49
C SER A 818 -6.86 -7.21 -27.20
N GLY A 819 -5.73 -7.32 -26.50
CA GLY A 819 -5.61 -8.18 -25.31
C GLY A 819 -5.62 -9.66 -25.69
N ALA A 820 -6.24 -10.50 -24.85
CA ALA A 820 -6.35 -11.95 -25.07
C ALA A 820 -7.56 -12.37 -25.95
N ALA A 821 -8.19 -11.43 -26.65
CA ALA A 821 -9.32 -11.70 -27.52
C ALA A 821 -8.87 -12.63 -28.66
N ARG A 822 -9.67 -13.64 -28.97
CA ARG A 822 -9.35 -14.64 -29.99
C ARG A 822 -10.61 -15.24 -30.60
N LEU A 823 -10.45 -15.81 -31.80
CA LEU A 823 -11.47 -16.66 -32.41
C LEU A 823 -11.30 -18.10 -31.91
N GLU A 824 -12.37 -18.70 -31.43
CA GLU A 824 -12.37 -20.08 -30.95
C GLU A 824 -13.74 -20.69 -31.24
N ASN A 825 -13.78 -21.79 -32.00
CA ASN A 825 -15.00 -22.55 -32.31
C ASN A 825 -16.15 -21.71 -32.91
N GLY A 826 -15.85 -20.79 -33.83
CA GLY A 826 -16.86 -19.95 -34.48
C GLY A 826 -17.42 -18.83 -33.60
N ALA A 827 -16.66 -18.39 -32.59
CA ALA A 827 -17.03 -17.28 -31.70
C ALA A 827 -15.83 -16.41 -31.36
N LEU A 828 -16.09 -15.13 -31.09
CA LEU A 828 -15.14 -14.21 -30.48
C LEU A 828 -15.16 -14.41 -28.95
N VAL A 829 -14.04 -14.90 -28.40
CA VAL A 829 -13.86 -15.14 -26.96
C VAL A 829 -13.23 -13.93 -26.29
N LEU A 830 -13.83 -13.48 -25.18
CA LEU A 830 -13.44 -12.30 -24.43
C LEU A 830 -13.36 -12.61 -22.94
N ASP A 831 -12.30 -12.14 -22.27
CA ASP A 831 -11.98 -12.44 -20.86
C ASP A 831 -12.33 -11.29 -19.87
N GLY A 832 -13.05 -10.26 -20.30
CA GLY A 832 -13.31 -9.06 -19.49
C GLY A 832 -12.21 -8.00 -19.51
N SER A 833 -11.04 -8.29 -20.08
CA SER A 833 -9.92 -7.34 -20.27
C SER A 833 -9.50 -7.18 -21.73
N SER A 834 -10.04 -8.01 -22.60
CA SER A 834 -9.83 -8.02 -24.05
C SER A 834 -11.02 -7.43 -24.82
N MET A 835 -10.80 -7.02 -26.07
CA MET A 835 -11.88 -6.53 -26.96
C MET A 835 -11.52 -6.71 -28.44
N ALA A 836 -12.50 -6.51 -29.32
CA ALA A 836 -12.30 -6.32 -30.76
C ALA A 836 -12.85 -4.97 -31.20
N GLN A 837 -12.21 -4.31 -32.16
CA GLN A 837 -12.63 -2.98 -32.64
C GLN A 837 -12.49 -2.83 -34.16
N THR A 838 -13.36 -2.03 -34.77
CA THR A 838 -13.28 -1.73 -36.21
C THR A 838 -12.46 -0.47 -36.49
N GLY A 839 -12.19 -0.20 -37.76
CA GLY A 839 -11.90 1.15 -38.25
C GLY A 839 -13.13 2.07 -38.21
N SER A 840 -13.10 3.11 -39.04
CA SER A 840 -14.20 4.08 -39.17
C SER A 840 -15.49 3.49 -39.71
N LEU A 841 -16.63 3.97 -39.23
CA LEU A 841 -17.94 3.68 -39.84
C LEU A 841 -18.00 4.14 -41.31
N PRO A 842 -18.60 3.33 -42.21
CA PRO A 842 -18.73 3.68 -43.63
C PRO A 842 -19.86 4.69 -43.90
N LYS A 843 -20.70 5.01 -42.91
CA LYS A 843 -21.87 5.88 -43.04
C LYS A 843 -22.27 6.48 -41.68
N THR A 844 -22.80 7.70 -41.69
CA THR A 844 -23.37 8.36 -40.51
C THR A 844 -24.65 7.65 -40.06
N LEU A 845 -24.79 7.40 -38.75
CA LEU A 845 -25.95 6.75 -38.15
C LEU A 845 -26.77 7.78 -37.35
N THR A 846 -28.03 7.97 -37.74
CA THR A 846 -29.01 8.79 -37.00
C THR A 846 -30.09 7.94 -36.32
N ALA A 847 -30.39 6.78 -36.88
CA ALA A 847 -31.10 5.66 -36.27
C ALA A 847 -30.27 4.39 -36.48
N LYS A 848 -30.42 3.40 -35.61
CA LYS A 848 -29.61 2.17 -35.68
C LYS A 848 -30.23 1.02 -34.91
N THR A 849 -29.83 -0.19 -35.26
CA THR A 849 -30.07 -1.39 -34.46
C THR A 849 -28.75 -2.07 -34.19
N LEU A 850 -28.47 -2.31 -32.90
CA LEU A 850 -27.37 -3.15 -32.46
C LEU A 850 -27.95 -4.53 -32.16
N GLU A 851 -27.41 -5.59 -32.74
CA GLU A 851 -27.92 -6.96 -32.59
C GLU A 851 -26.76 -7.94 -32.37
N ALA A 852 -26.90 -8.88 -31.44
CA ALA A 852 -25.86 -9.86 -31.13
C ALA A 852 -26.41 -11.18 -30.57
N TRP A 853 -25.65 -12.25 -30.82
CA TRP A 853 -25.81 -13.57 -30.22
C TRP A 853 -24.64 -13.81 -29.30
N VAL A 854 -24.91 -13.84 -27.99
CA VAL A 854 -23.87 -13.86 -26.96
C VAL A 854 -24.13 -14.98 -25.95
N GLN A 855 -23.07 -15.57 -25.41
CA GLN A 855 -23.09 -16.42 -24.22
C GLN A 855 -22.11 -15.81 -23.22
N LEU A 856 -22.60 -15.41 -22.04
CA LEU A 856 -21.77 -14.90 -20.96
C LEU A 856 -21.00 -16.05 -20.29
N ASP A 857 -19.79 -15.79 -19.79
CA ASP A 857 -19.08 -16.81 -19.01
C ASP A 857 -19.69 -16.97 -17.61
N ASN A 858 -20.30 -15.91 -17.08
CA ASN A 858 -21.01 -15.89 -15.82
C ASN A 858 -22.03 -14.73 -15.78
N LEU A 859 -22.99 -14.83 -14.86
CA LEU A 859 -24.02 -13.81 -14.60
C LEU A 859 -23.63 -12.83 -13.49
N THR A 860 -22.48 -13.01 -12.83
CA THR A 860 -22.05 -12.19 -11.67
C THR A 860 -21.19 -11.00 -12.07
N GLN A 861 -20.71 -10.94 -13.32
CA GLN A 861 -19.95 -9.82 -13.86
C GLN A 861 -20.74 -8.50 -13.73
N ARG A 862 -20.00 -7.40 -13.61
CA ARG A 862 -20.54 -6.06 -13.36
C ARG A 862 -20.15 -5.15 -14.51
N GLY A 863 -21.08 -4.87 -15.42
CA GLY A 863 -20.78 -4.10 -16.64
C GLY A 863 -20.19 -4.96 -17.76
N GLY A 864 -19.94 -4.33 -18.91
CA GLY A 864 -19.41 -4.97 -20.12
C GLY A 864 -20.29 -4.73 -21.35
N GLY A 865 -19.70 -4.23 -22.45
CA GLY A 865 -20.40 -3.95 -23.71
C GLY A 865 -20.32 -5.14 -24.67
N VAL A 866 -21.47 -5.64 -25.14
CA VAL A 866 -21.53 -6.73 -26.14
C VAL A 866 -21.17 -6.19 -27.52
N ILE A 867 -21.94 -5.20 -27.97
CA ILE A 867 -21.68 -4.41 -29.17
C ILE A 867 -21.92 -2.95 -28.83
N THR A 868 -20.96 -2.10 -29.20
CA THR A 868 -20.96 -0.67 -28.93
C THR A 868 -20.65 0.09 -30.21
N VAL A 869 -21.42 1.14 -30.47
CA VAL A 869 -21.00 2.21 -31.39
C VAL A 869 -20.54 3.41 -30.57
N GLN A 870 -19.39 3.96 -30.92
CA GLN A 870 -18.83 5.12 -30.20
C GLN A 870 -18.12 6.08 -31.15
N GLY A 871 -17.96 7.33 -30.72
CA GLY A 871 -16.94 8.22 -31.27
C GLY A 871 -15.53 7.66 -31.02
N LYS A 872 -14.56 7.99 -31.89
CA LYS A 872 -13.16 7.56 -31.71
C LYS A 872 -12.50 8.13 -30.44
N ASP A 873 -13.05 9.19 -29.87
CA ASP A 873 -12.67 9.74 -28.56
C ASP A 873 -13.20 8.90 -27.37
N GLY A 874 -14.15 7.99 -27.61
CA GLY A 874 -14.80 7.15 -26.60
C GLY A 874 -15.70 7.93 -25.63
N VAL A 875 -16.07 9.17 -25.96
CA VAL A 875 -16.89 10.06 -25.12
C VAL A 875 -18.37 9.76 -25.31
N VAL A 876 -18.88 9.83 -26.55
CA VAL A 876 -20.27 9.51 -26.89
C VAL A 876 -20.35 8.07 -27.38
N PHE A 877 -21.26 7.29 -26.79
CA PHE A 877 -21.47 5.88 -27.19
C PHE A 877 -22.91 5.42 -26.96
N ASP A 878 -23.30 4.38 -27.70
CA ASP A 878 -24.49 3.57 -27.48
C ASP A 878 -24.12 2.08 -27.54
N SER A 879 -24.59 1.29 -26.57
CA SER A 879 -24.15 -0.10 -26.39
C SER A 879 -25.26 -1.02 -25.90
N ILE A 880 -25.15 -2.31 -26.19
CA ILE A 880 -25.81 -3.37 -25.41
C ILE A 880 -24.91 -3.68 -24.21
N VAL A 881 -25.40 -3.54 -22.97
CA VAL A 881 -24.58 -3.67 -21.75
C VAL A 881 -25.23 -4.62 -20.75
N PHE A 882 -24.42 -5.44 -20.07
CA PHE A 882 -24.87 -6.33 -19.00
C PHE A 882 -24.55 -5.77 -17.61
N ALA A 883 -25.50 -5.88 -16.68
CA ALA A 883 -25.31 -5.63 -15.24
C ALA A 883 -24.73 -4.24 -14.86
N GLU A 884 -24.94 -3.21 -15.69
CA GLU A 884 -24.42 -1.86 -15.47
C GLU A 884 -25.25 -1.05 -14.47
N LYS A 885 -26.58 -0.99 -14.66
CA LYS A 885 -27.49 -0.27 -13.73
C LYS A 885 -28.04 -1.18 -12.64
N GLN A 886 -28.35 -2.42 -12.98
CA GLN A 886 -28.93 -3.40 -12.07
C GLN A 886 -28.23 -4.75 -12.28
N PRO A 887 -27.76 -5.43 -11.22
CA PRO A 887 -27.16 -6.76 -11.34
C PRO A 887 -28.04 -7.71 -12.15
N GLY A 888 -27.44 -8.46 -13.08
CA GLY A 888 -28.14 -9.48 -13.85
C GLY A 888 -29.10 -8.96 -14.93
N HIS A 889 -29.11 -7.67 -15.28
CA HIS A 889 -30.04 -7.13 -16.29
C HIS A 889 -29.30 -6.59 -17.51
N TRP A 890 -29.89 -6.78 -18.70
CA TRP A 890 -29.46 -6.10 -19.91
C TRP A 890 -30.01 -4.67 -19.97
N VAL A 891 -29.19 -3.73 -20.44
CA VAL A 891 -29.57 -2.32 -20.60
C VAL A 891 -28.94 -1.73 -21.86
N ALA A 892 -29.57 -0.70 -22.42
CA ALA A 892 -28.92 0.16 -23.39
C ALA A 892 -27.95 1.11 -22.67
N GLY A 893 -26.64 0.90 -22.84
CA GLY A 893 -25.61 1.74 -22.24
C GLY A 893 -25.33 2.99 -23.07
N SER A 894 -25.06 4.12 -22.41
CA SER A 894 -24.75 5.40 -23.06
C SER A 894 -23.92 6.31 -22.15
N ASP A 895 -23.29 7.32 -22.76
CA ASP A 895 -22.51 8.34 -22.07
C ASP A 895 -23.33 9.03 -20.96
N HIS A 896 -22.75 9.09 -19.75
CA HIS A 896 -23.38 9.62 -18.54
C HIS A 896 -24.82 9.10 -18.26
N PHE A 897 -25.17 7.92 -18.78
CA PHE A 897 -26.52 7.33 -18.71
C PHE A 897 -27.63 8.17 -19.39
N MET A 898 -27.26 9.07 -20.30
CA MET A 898 -28.18 10.01 -20.96
C MET A 898 -29.32 9.31 -21.70
N ARG A 899 -29.04 8.15 -22.31
CA ARG A 899 -30.00 7.30 -23.02
C ARG A 899 -30.17 5.92 -22.36
N SER A 900 -29.72 5.75 -21.11
CA SER A 900 -29.77 4.48 -20.39
C SER A 900 -30.87 4.44 -19.34
N GLU A 901 -31.87 3.59 -19.55
CA GLU A 901 -32.96 3.31 -18.63
C GLU A 901 -33.21 1.79 -18.54
N PRO A 902 -33.53 1.22 -17.36
CA PRO A 902 -33.90 -0.19 -17.25
C PRO A 902 -35.14 -0.49 -18.10
N PHE A 903 -35.15 -1.62 -18.79
CA PHE A 903 -36.31 -2.07 -19.54
C PHE A 903 -37.45 -2.62 -18.66
N ASN A 904 -37.22 -2.77 -17.34
CA ASN A 904 -38.15 -3.37 -16.36
C ASN A 904 -38.53 -4.84 -16.67
N CYS A 905 -37.51 -5.68 -16.89
CA CYS A 905 -37.63 -7.13 -17.08
C CYS A 905 -37.10 -7.88 -15.85
N PRO A 906 -37.39 -9.20 -15.72
CA PRO A 906 -36.66 -10.07 -14.79
C PRO A 906 -35.16 -10.14 -15.10
N ALA A 907 -34.37 -10.50 -14.09
CA ALA A 907 -32.95 -10.75 -14.25
C ALA A 907 -32.68 -11.90 -15.23
N GLU A 908 -31.61 -11.79 -16.00
CA GLU A 908 -31.09 -12.81 -16.88
C GLU A 908 -30.62 -14.03 -16.08
N THR A 909 -31.03 -15.22 -16.54
CA THR A 909 -30.72 -16.51 -15.90
C THR A 909 -30.15 -17.52 -16.89
N GLU A 910 -30.22 -17.24 -18.19
CA GLU A 910 -29.94 -18.21 -19.25
C GLU A 910 -28.66 -17.89 -20.01
N ALA A 911 -28.23 -16.64 -20.06
CA ALA A 911 -27.08 -16.20 -20.86
C ALA A 911 -25.74 -16.87 -20.51
N ALA A 912 -25.59 -17.45 -19.31
CA ALA A 912 -24.41 -18.27 -18.98
C ALA A 912 -24.48 -19.71 -19.52
N ASN A 913 -25.70 -20.20 -19.74
CA ASN A 913 -25.98 -21.61 -20.03
C ASN A 913 -26.31 -21.86 -21.51
N ARG A 914 -26.65 -20.81 -22.26
CA ARG A 914 -26.91 -20.89 -23.71
C ARG A 914 -26.58 -19.57 -24.41
N ILE A 915 -26.48 -19.65 -25.73
CA ILE A 915 -26.47 -18.48 -26.60
C ILE A 915 -27.83 -17.79 -26.51
N VAL A 916 -27.78 -16.48 -26.29
CA VAL A 916 -28.93 -15.60 -26.19
C VAL A 916 -28.90 -14.55 -27.29
N HIS A 917 -30.03 -14.34 -27.97
CA HIS A 917 -30.18 -13.24 -28.92
C HIS A 917 -30.61 -11.96 -28.20
N LEU A 918 -29.93 -10.85 -28.50
CA LEU A 918 -30.21 -9.52 -27.99
C LEU A 918 -30.21 -8.50 -29.12
N ALA A 919 -31.20 -7.61 -29.13
CA ALA A 919 -31.17 -6.43 -29.98
C ALA A 919 -31.58 -5.18 -29.22
N VAL A 920 -30.94 -4.05 -29.52
CA VAL A 920 -31.36 -2.73 -29.04
C VAL A 920 -31.54 -1.82 -30.25
N VAL A 921 -32.78 -1.37 -30.42
CA VAL A 921 -33.22 -0.48 -31.50
C VAL A 921 -33.22 0.96 -30.99
N TYR A 922 -32.55 1.85 -31.71
CA TYR A 922 -32.50 3.29 -31.47
C TYR A 922 -33.17 4.02 -32.64
N GLU A 923 -34.32 4.63 -32.39
CA GLU A 923 -35.03 5.47 -33.36
C GLU A 923 -34.43 6.89 -33.41
N ALA A 924 -34.58 7.57 -34.54
CA ALA A 924 -33.99 8.90 -34.75
C ALA A 924 -34.50 9.97 -33.76
N ASP A 925 -35.70 9.77 -33.21
CA ASP A 925 -36.27 10.67 -32.21
C ASP A 925 -35.68 10.47 -30.81
N GLY A 926 -34.92 9.39 -30.58
CA GLY A 926 -34.34 9.01 -29.29
C GLY A 926 -35.09 7.90 -28.56
N THR A 927 -36.10 7.28 -29.18
CA THR A 927 -36.77 6.10 -28.63
C THR A 927 -35.84 4.88 -28.65
N VAL A 928 -35.76 4.17 -27.53
CA VAL A 928 -34.94 2.96 -27.34
C VAL A 928 -35.84 1.77 -26.99
N ARG A 929 -35.67 0.65 -27.71
CA ARG A 929 -36.36 -0.63 -27.47
C ARG A 929 -35.35 -1.76 -27.36
N GLY A 930 -35.51 -2.60 -26.34
CA GLY A 930 -34.74 -3.84 -26.18
C GLY A 930 -35.54 -5.04 -26.64
N TYR A 931 -34.85 -6.04 -27.18
CA TYR A 931 -35.42 -7.32 -27.61
C TYR A 931 -34.54 -8.48 -27.13
N ARG A 932 -35.17 -9.60 -26.81
CA ARG A 932 -34.56 -10.82 -26.29
C ARG A 932 -35.20 -12.01 -26.99
N ASP A 933 -34.38 -12.84 -27.65
CA ASP A 933 -34.86 -13.98 -28.46
C ASP A 933 -35.92 -13.60 -29.53
N GLY A 934 -35.88 -12.36 -30.00
CA GLY A 934 -36.79 -11.85 -31.04
C GLY A 934 -38.06 -11.21 -30.49
N GLU A 935 -38.30 -11.32 -29.19
CA GLU A 935 -39.47 -10.76 -28.51
C GLU A 935 -39.10 -9.44 -27.78
N PRO A 936 -40.06 -8.52 -27.57
CA PRO A 936 -39.82 -7.31 -26.79
C PRO A 936 -39.30 -7.61 -25.38
N TYR A 937 -38.13 -7.06 -25.05
CA TYR A 937 -37.51 -7.18 -23.74
C TYR A 937 -37.90 -5.97 -22.91
N GLY A 938 -39.13 -5.98 -22.41
CA GLY A 938 -39.65 -4.98 -21.49
C GLY A 938 -40.22 -3.74 -22.17
N ARG A 939 -40.17 -2.58 -21.48
CA ARG A 939 -40.81 -1.35 -21.95
C ARG A 939 -39.85 -0.48 -22.76
N ALA A 940 -40.32 -0.01 -23.92
CA ALA A 940 -39.70 1.08 -24.68
C ALA A 940 -39.64 2.39 -23.89
N TYR A 941 -38.59 3.19 -24.09
CA TYR A 941 -38.48 4.50 -23.45
C TYR A 941 -37.78 5.52 -24.33
N ARG A 942 -37.96 6.80 -24.02
CA ARG A 942 -37.27 7.93 -24.64
C ARG A 942 -36.79 8.88 -23.55
N LYS A 943 -35.47 8.95 -23.34
CA LYS A 943 -34.86 9.69 -22.23
C LYS A 943 -34.11 10.94 -22.68
N ALA A 944 -33.47 10.88 -23.84
CA ALA A 944 -32.76 11.97 -24.49
C ALA A 944 -32.91 11.85 -26.01
N PRO A 945 -32.59 12.89 -26.80
CA PRO A 945 -32.53 12.78 -28.25
C PRO A 945 -31.59 11.67 -28.72
N GLY A 946 -31.83 11.12 -29.90
CA GLY A 946 -30.95 10.12 -30.51
C GLY A 946 -29.54 10.69 -30.74
N ALA A 947 -28.51 9.89 -30.45
CA ALA A 947 -27.13 10.24 -30.76
C ALA A 947 -26.84 10.02 -32.26
N VAL A 948 -26.19 11.01 -32.88
CA VAL A 948 -25.67 10.92 -34.24
C VAL A 948 -24.23 10.43 -34.19
N PHE A 949 -23.94 9.33 -34.89
CA PHE A 949 -22.58 8.80 -35.02
C PHE A 949 -22.09 9.08 -36.43
N GLU A 950 -21.24 10.09 -36.57
CA GLU A 950 -20.72 10.52 -37.86
C GLU A 950 -19.83 9.46 -38.51
N ALA A 951 -19.92 9.34 -39.84
CA ALA A 951 -18.97 8.57 -40.64
C ALA A 951 -17.55 9.04 -40.37
N GLU A 952 -16.55 8.16 -40.56
CA GLU A 952 -15.12 8.46 -40.41
C GLU A 952 -14.61 8.75 -38.98
N SER A 953 -15.45 9.32 -38.11
CA SER A 953 -15.12 9.71 -36.72
C SER A 953 -15.71 8.77 -35.65
N SER A 954 -16.52 7.80 -36.05
CA SER A 954 -17.09 6.77 -35.18
C SER A 954 -16.59 5.37 -35.53
N GLN A 955 -16.68 4.43 -34.58
CA GLN A 955 -16.24 3.03 -34.73
C GLN A 955 -17.11 2.06 -33.93
N ILE A 956 -16.96 0.76 -34.17
CA ILE A 956 -17.62 -0.33 -33.42
C ILE A 956 -16.62 -1.01 -32.49
N LEU A 957 -17.06 -1.30 -31.27
CA LEU A 957 -16.37 -2.18 -30.33
C LEU A 957 -17.23 -3.42 -30.05
N LEU A 958 -16.56 -4.57 -29.88
CA LEU A 958 -17.11 -5.79 -29.31
C LEU A 958 -16.32 -6.14 -28.05
N GLY A 959 -17.03 -6.37 -26.94
CA GLY A 959 -16.42 -6.75 -25.67
C GLY A 959 -16.00 -5.60 -24.74
N CYS A 960 -16.26 -4.35 -25.13
CA CYS A 960 -15.97 -3.17 -24.30
C CYS A 960 -17.08 -2.13 -24.44
N ARG A 961 -17.57 -1.61 -23.31
CA ARG A 961 -18.65 -0.62 -23.26
C ARG A 961 -18.31 0.71 -23.94
N HIS A 962 -17.07 1.19 -23.77
CA HIS A 962 -16.50 2.35 -24.48
C HIS A 962 -15.01 2.50 -24.13
N GLY A 963 -14.24 3.12 -25.03
CA GLY A 963 -12.80 3.33 -24.84
C GLY A 963 -12.04 1.99 -24.79
N LYS A 964 -11.34 1.73 -23.66
CA LYS A 964 -10.57 0.50 -23.43
C LYS A 964 -11.18 -0.34 -22.29
N PRO A 965 -11.11 -1.68 -22.36
CA PRO A 965 -11.61 -2.59 -21.33
C PRO A 965 -10.80 -2.41 -20.04
N SER A 966 -11.33 -1.61 -19.11
CA SER A 966 -10.74 -1.32 -17.81
C SER A 966 -11.83 -1.21 -16.75
N GLY A 967 -11.61 -1.81 -15.58
CA GLY A 967 -12.64 -1.96 -14.56
C GLY A 967 -13.89 -2.66 -15.12
N ASN A 968 -15.07 -2.11 -14.84
CA ASN A 968 -16.38 -2.66 -15.22
C ASN A 968 -16.79 -2.39 -16.69
N ARG A 969 -15.82 -2.09 -17.58
CA ARG A 969 -16.09 -1.76 -18.98
C ARG A 969 -15.96 -2.96 -19.93
N GLY A 970 -15.13 -3.94 -19.59
CA GLY A 970 -14.92 -5.13 -20.42
C GLY A 970 -15.96 -6.23 -20.15
N LEU A 971 -16.19 -7.07 -21.15
CA LEU A 971 -17.15 -8.18 -21.10
C LEU A 971 -16.42 -9.53 -21.08
N ALA A 972 -16.80 -10.42 -20.16
CA ALA A 972 -16.37 -11.82 -20.16
C ALA A 972 -17.47 -12.70 -20.79
N ALA A 973 -17.27 -13.09 -22.05
CA ALA A 973 -18.28 -13.74 -22.88
C ALA A 973 -17.72 -14.33 -24.18
N ARG A 974 -18.54 -15.15 -24.84
CA ARG A 974 -18.40 -15.57 -26.24
C ARG A 974 -19.45 -14.88 -27.10
N ILE A 975 -19.03 -14.10 -28.09
CA ILE A 975 -19.93 -13.50 -29.09
C ILE A 975 -19.90 -14.37 -30.34
N HIS A 976 -21.03 -14.99 -30.65
CA HIS A 976 -21.18 -15.91 -31.78
C HIS A 976 -21.56 -15.20 -33.07
N ARG A 977 -22.24 -14.07 -32.97
CA ARG A 977 -22.59 -13.23 -34.12
C ARG A 977 -22.90 -11.83 -33.66
N ALA A 978 -22.55 -10.83 -34.47
CA ALA A 978 -22.88 -9.44 -34.20
C ALA A 978 -23.30 -8.74 -35.50
N ARG A 979 -24.31 -7.87 -35.43
CA ARG A 979 -24.86 -7.13 -36.57
C ARG A 979 -25.11 -5.68 -36.20
N LEU A 980 -24.83 -4.82 -37.18
CA LEU A 980 -25.13 -3.39 -37.14
C LEU A 980 -26.09 -3.07 -38.29
N TYR A 981 -27.22 -2.45 -37.98
CA TYR A 981 -28.11 -1.87 -38.96
C TYR A 981 -28.06 -0.34 -38.87
N ASP A 982 -28.07 0.33 -40.01
CA ASP A 982 -28.10 1.80 -40.13
C ASP A 982 -29.53 2.40 -40.07
N ARG A 983 -30.45 1.62 -39.49
CA ARG A 983 -31.85 1.98 -39.29
C ARG A 983 -32.41 1.30 -38.04
N ALA A 984 -33.53 1.82 -37.55
CA ALA A 984 -34.35 1.11 -36.58
C ALA A 984 -35.12 -0.02 -37.26
N LEU A 985 -34.90 -1.26 -36.82
CA LEU A 985 -35.67 -2.42 -37.28
C LEU A 985 -37.04 -2.46 -36.61
N THR A 986 -38.04 -2.97 -37.33
CA THR A 986 -39.37 -3.25 -36.74
C THR A 986 -39.33 -4.50 -35.89
N GLU A 987 -40.31 -4.67 -35.00
CA GLU A 987 -40.45 -5.87 -34.17
C GLU A 987 -40.58 -7.15 -35.02
N GLU A 988 -41.32 -7.10 -36.12
CA GLU A 988 -41.42 -8.22 -37.06
C GLU A 988 -40.07 -8.55 -37.72
N GLU A 989 -39.28 -7.53 -38.07
CA GLU A 989 -37.95 -7.72 -38.63
C GLU A 989 -36.99 -8.32 -37.60
N ILE A 990 -37.04 -7.86 -36.34
CA ILE A 990 -36.26 -8.43 -35.23
C ILE A 990 -36.66 -9.89 -34.97
N ALA A 991 -37.95 -10.20 -34.97
CA ALA A 991 -38.43 -11.57 -34.84
C ALA A 991 -37.96 -12.46 -36.01
N GLN A 992 -37.80 -11.90 -37.21
CA GLN A 992 -37.26 -12.62 -38.37
C GLN A 992 -35.74 -12.78 -38.31
N THR A 993 -34.98 -11.74 -37.92
CA THR A 993 -33.51 -11.80 -37.81
C THR A 993 -33.07 -12.71 -36.66
N ALA A 994 -33.84 -12.76 -35.57
CA ALA A 994 -33.67 -13.70 -34.47
C ALA A 994 -33.80 -15.18 -34.91
N ARG A 995 -34.58 -15.44 -35.97
CA ARG A 995 -34.89 -16.79 -36.50
C ARG A 995 -33.91 -17.27 -37.60
N LEU A 996 -33.00 -16.43 -38.07
CA LEU A 996 -32.13 -16.73 -39.23
C LEU A 996 -30.91 -17.62 -38.87
N GLU A 997 -31.00 -18.83 -39.40
CA GLU A 997 -30.13 -20.03 -39.52
C GLU A 997 -28.60 -20.02 -39.33
N ASN A 998 -28.16 -21.21 -38.90
CA ASN A 998 -26.82 -21.77 -38.71
C ASN A 998 -25.95 -21.14 -37.62
N LEU A 999 -26.44 -21.18 -36.38
CA LEU A 999 -25.52 -21.39 -35.26
C LEU A 999 -25.09 -22.87 -35.28
N PRO A 1000 -23.81 -23.22 -35.01
CA PRO A 1000 -23.41 -24.61 -34.85
C PRO A 1000 -24.39 -25.31 -33.92
N VAL A 1001 -24.86 -26.50 -34.28
CA VAL A 1001 -25.88 -27.23 -33.51
C VAL A 1001 -25.50 -27.16 -32.04
N THR A 1002 -26.22 -26.34 -31.29
CA THR A 1002 -25.83 -26.04 -29.91
C THR A 1002 -25.92 -27.34 -29.14
N ASP A 1003 -25.08 -27.50 -28.13
CA ASP A 1003 -25.13 -28.67 -27.26
C ASP A 1003 -26.55 -28.90 -26.72
N HIS A 1004 -27.31 -27.83 -26.47
CA HIS A 1004 -28.72 -27.89 -26.10
C HIS A 1004 -29.61 -28.47 -27.22
N ALA A 1005 -29.40 -28.10 -28.48
CA ALA A 1005 -30.15 -28.62 -29.63
C ALA A 1005 -29.81 -30.10 -29.90
N LEU A 1006 -28.53 -30.51 -29.80
CA LEU A 1006 -28.13 -31.91 -29.88
C LEU A 1006 -28.73 -32.73 -28.72
N LEU A 1007 -28.69 -32.21 -27.50
CA LEU A 1007 -29.28 -32.85 -26.32
C LEU A 1007 -30.81 -32.96 -26.43
N SER A 1008 -31.49 -31.94 -26.97
CA SER A 1008 -32.95 -31.92 -27.14
C SER A 1008 -33.44 -32.89 -28.21
N ALA A 1009 -32.61 -33.19 -29.22
CA ALA A 1009 -32.94 -34.15 -30.28
C ALA A 1009 -32.56 -35.61 -29.91
N LEU A 1010 -31.85 -35.83 -28.79
CA LEU A 1010 -31.68 -37.16 -28.21
C LEU A 1010 -32.98 -37.65 -27.53
N PRO A 1011 -33.28 -38.96 -27.62
CA PRO A 1011 -34.28 -39.61 -26.77
C PRO A 1011 -34.03 -39.32 -25.28
N PRO A 1012 -35.08 -39.25 -24.42
CA PRO A 1012 -34.93 -38.88 -23.00
C PRO A 1012 -33.85 -39.67 -22.25
N GLU A 1013 -33.74 -40.97 -22.52
CA GLU A 1013 -32.72 -41.85 -21.92
C GLU A 1013 -31.30 -41.48 -22.35
N GLN A 1014 -31.08 -41.21 -23.64
CA GLN A 1014 -29.76 -40.83 -24.16
C GLN A 1014 -29.37 -39.42 -23.72
N ARG A 1015 -30.34 -38.50 -23.59
CA ARG A 1015 -30.12 -37.15 -23.05
C ARG A 1015 -29.66 -37.19 -21.59
N ALA A 1016 -30.35 -37.96 -20.75
CA ALA A 1016 -29.96 -38.17 -19.35
C ALA A 1016 -28.55 -38.80 -19.27
N GLN A 1017 -28.24 -39.73 -20.16
CA GLN A 1017 -26.92 -40.35 -20.25
C GLN A 1017 -25.82 -39.34 -20.60
N VAL A 1018 -26.00 -38.48 -21.63
CA VAL A 1018 -25.01 -37.46 -21.99
C VAL A 1018 -24.83 -36.42 -20.87
N GLN A 1019 -25.92 -35.99 -20.23
CA GLN A 1019 -25.83 -35.07 -19.09
C GLN A 1019 -25.02 -35.67 -17.93
N LYS A 1020 -25.25 -36.95 -17.61
CA LYS A 1020 -24.47 -37.68 -16.60
C LYS A 1020 -23.00 -37.78 -16.97
N LEU A 1021 -22.68 -38.17 -18.22
CA LEU A 1021 -21.31 -38.29 -18.70
C LEU A 1021 -20.57 -36.94 -18.71
N ARG A 1022 -21.26 -35.84 -19.02
CA ARG A 1022 -20.70 -34.48 -18.99
C ARG A 1022 -20.45 -33.99 -17.57
N ALA A 1023 -21.37 -34.25 -16.64
CA ALA A 1023 -21.14 -33.95 -15.23
C ALA A 1023 -19.95 -34.74 -14.66
N GLU A 1024 -19.81 -36.01 -15.05
CA GLU A 1024 -18.62 -36.82 -14.71
C GLU A 1024 -17.35 -36.25 -15.34
N LEU A 1025 -17.38 -35.88 -16.62
CA LEU A 1025 -16.25 -35.26 -17.33
C LEU A 1025 -15.84 -33.94 -16.67
N GLN A 1026 -16.78 -33.05 -16.37
CA GLN A 1026 -16.53 -31.77 -15.72
C GLN A 1026 -15.91 -31.96 -14.33
N ASN A 1027 -16.38 -32.95 -13.56
CA ASN A 1027 -15.78 -33.28 -12.27
C ASN A 1027 -14.34 -33.81 -12.40
N LEU A 1028 -14.05 -34.65 -13.41
CA LEU A 1028 -12.71 -35.17 -13.64
C LEU A 1028 -11.75 -34.12 -14.19
N GLU A 1029 -12.22 -33.20 -15.04
CA GLU A 1029 -11.46 -32.07 -15.56
C GLU A 1029 -11.19 -31.02 -14.47
N ALA A 1030 -12.12 -30.79 -13.54
CA ALA A 1030 -11.88 -29.93 -12.37
C ALA A 1030 -10.78 -30.51 -11.45
N GLN A 1031 -10.55 -31.83 -11.48
CA GLN A 1031 -9.50 -32.52 -10.74
C GLN A 1031 -8.18 -32.67 -11.52
N ALA A 1032 -8.12 -32.17 -12.77
CA ALA A 1032 -6.96 -32.24 -13.64
C ALA A 1032 -6.86 -30.96 -14.48
N PRO A 1033 -6.10 -29.93 -14.05
CA PRO A 1033 -6.01 -28.68 -14.81
C PRO A 1033 -5.54 -28.95 -16.24
N ASN A 1034 -6.17 -28.27 -17.20
CA ASN A 1034 -6.20 -28.59 -18.64
C ASN A 1034 -4.85 -28.60 -19.39
N GLU A 1035 -3.70 -28.42 -18.72
CA GLU A 1035 -2.37 -28.25 -19.33
C GLU A 1035 -1.27 -29.18 -18.80
N SER A 1036 -1.53 -30.00 -17.77
CA SER A 1036 -0.50 -30.88 -17.16
C SER A 1036 -0.54 -32.32 -17.66
N THR A 1037 0.63 -32.88 -18.00
CA THR A 1037 0.76 -34.31 -18.35
C THR A 1037 0.55 -35.20 -17.10
N PRO A 1038 0.15 -36.48 -17.23
CA PRO A 1038 0.02 -37.39 -16.09
C PRO A 1038 1.29 -37.49 -15.23
N GLU A 1039 2.45 -37.42 -15.90
CA GLU A 1039 3.75 -37.40 -15.24
C GLU A 1039 3.93 -36.12 -14.43
N ALA A 1040 3.64 -34.94 -15.00
CA ALA A 1040 3.72 -33.68 -14.27
C ALA A 1040 2.83 -33.68 -13.02
N THR A 1041 1.60 -34.21 -13.14
CA THR A 1041 0.67 -34.34 -12.01
C THR A 1041 1.22 -35.27 -10.91
N ALA A 1042 1.77 -36.43 -11.28
CA ALA A 1042 2.32 -37.37 -10.30
C ALA A 1042 3.50 -36.77 -9.50
N TRP A 1043 4.40 -36.06 -10.19
CA TRP A 1043 5.52 -35.39 -9.54
C TRP A 1043 5.10 -34.16 -8.74
N GLN A 1044 4.09 -33.40 -9.19
CA GLN A 1044 3.48 -32.33 -8.39
C GLN A 1044 2.89 -32.87 -7.09
N SER A 1045 2.19 -34.01 -7.13
CA SER A 1045 1.66 -34.66 -5.93
C SER A 1045 2.76 -35.09 -4.96
N LEU A 1046 3.89 -35.61 -5.47
CA LEU A 1046 5.04 -35.91 -4.63
C LEU A 1046 5.63 -34.63 -4.02
N ALA A 1047 5.82 -33.57 -4.80
CA ALA A 1047 6.30 -32.28 -4.32
C ALA A 1047 5.41 -31.75 -3.18
N LEU A 1048 4.09 -31.73 -3.39
CA LEU A 1048 3.11 -31.30 -2.38
C LEU A 1048 3.14 -32.18 -1.12
N SER A 1049 3.36 -33.48 -1.28
CA SER A 1049 3.51 -34.41 -0.15
C SER A 1049 4.77 -34.13 0.66
N LEU A 1050 5.90 -33.86 0.00
CA LEU A 1050 7.14 -33.43 0.67
C LEU A 1050 6.96 -32.09 1.37
N LEU A 1051 6.22 -31.16 0.76
CA LEU A 1051 5.89 -29.86 1.38
C LEU A 1051 5.04 -30.01 2.66
N ASN A 1052 4.31 -31.11 2.81
CA ASN A 1052 3.46 -31.41 3.97
C ASN A 1052 4.15 -32.30 5.02
N LEU A 1053 5.40 -32.71 4.80
CA LEU A 1053 6.13 -33.48 5.80
C LEU A 1053 6.39 -32.62 7.05
N LYS A 1054 6.18 -33.22 8.22
CA LYS A 1054 6.52 -32.58 9.50
C LYS A 1054 7.98 -32.16 9.54
N GLU A 1055 8.88 -32.92 8.92
CA GLU A 1055 10.31 -32.60 8.89
C GLU A 1055 10.65 -31.35 8.04
N LEU A 1056 9.80 -30.98 7.09
CA LEU A 1056 9.96 -29.70 6.40
C LEU A 1056 9.72 -28.54 7.37
N ILE A 1057 8.64 -28.66 8.15
CA ILE A 1057 8.10 -27.60 9.00
C ILE A 1057 8.80 -27.53 10.36
N TYR A 1058 9.40 -28.63 10.84
CA TYR A 1058 10.04 -28.72 12.15
C TYR A 1058 11.55 -28.88 12.02
N LEU A 1059 12.29 -28.02 12.73
CA LEU A 1059 13.74 -28.03 12.82
C LEU A 1059 14.20 -28.94 13.97
N ARG A 1060 14.91 -30.02 13.60
CA ARG A 1060 15.46 -31.01 14.54
C ARG A 1060 16.82 -30.65 15.07
#